data_AF-A0A1I8J7R6-F1
#
_entry.id   AF-A0A1I8J7R6-F1
#
_cell.length_a   1.000
_cell.length_b   1.000
_cell.length_c   1.000
_cell.angle_alpha   90.00
_cell.angle_beta   90.00
_cell.angle_gamma   90.00
#
_symmetry.space_group_name_H-M   'P 1'
#
loop_
_entity.id
_entity.type
_entity.pdbx_description
1 polymer ?
#
loop_
_entity_poly.entity_id
_entity_poly.type
_entity_poly.pdbx_seq_one_letter_code
_entity_poly.pdbx_strand_id
1 'polypeptide(L)'
;MDLTDSFNGIENELRGFTKQLKSRRTEPPGQESAEGRNVKEINAKLNEANGSFEDCNAVLQSQIEASSRAMGALQELLVEVKLLSELPQESDDIDNFMREGGGGGPTVKKRISKDDLKDLLDLSQTLKDTVNLFESVETLIRETLQNSQRGAELAADVQDEVSTVSIVREGRLKENEKKKRKRVRSVRRKSVRDVRRKSVRDVRRKSVRDEEEERQRREEEERQRREEEERQRREEEERQRREEKSVRGRISELRQRQAEEEKKRKSEEKQQLQREREEARLLREEERSWRPVVIKLQDSNEPEALFGRDSPGCAIRAPEGAFIRDEIRCTDASSLLRPCSFPASEEVAGRAVRIEAIGRSELGSSYGGRTVQWFLALPQSAGKSPGKETVLYVYNKNDTSWTEVPSDEIQQGGLPSQYRWFETRMSEVPITIVPVVRWKVSRFNLTQQGAEINSPLDSRFGLTIPGDSISQNNASFAQSFQVRPISQELIDELRTDHPDSYSGLLTTSFLLVHTARAPSETIIVASIDSSEPTAQWNALQIIRDYEKTNTEKLNVRISNLSIIEDFDVDKLDEICREIESNMEIRTVSLIVRQSTDSRMAVVALPSNDKKQYLLELLTSKGFKVVSEPRSPELQNEVKELKVMERQNLSVELTGNITSDEGQEFTLLFNSNEWNCLLLNLSPKDPYLQKSFPTHRGFVQVFSELQPNRIAKQQVQLAKHDSDGGKKPPWRSPFVYKSKDAVTMEYLRELAMDIQDNWSILADQLGVSKERCSAIRNAYPEQSDQALEMLISWLKQTIVLESKTASLIKALKACRFVQLANELRQRELLLQQES
;
A
#
# COMPACT_ATOMS: atom_id res chain seq x y z
N MET A 1 -8.41 8.97 -29.09
CA MET A 1 -9.33 9.62 -30.06
C MET A 1 -10.56 10.14 -29.32
N ASP A 2 -11.21 9.27 -28.56
CA ASP A 2 -11.97 9.43 -27.32
C ASP A 2 -12.57 10.83 -27.04
N LEU A 3 -11.75 11.83 -26.69
CA LEU A 3 -12.24 13.20 -26.42
C LEU A 3 -12.98 13.80 -27.63
N THR A 4 -12.43 13.66 -28.83
CA THR A 4 -13.05 14.18 -30.06
C THR A 4 -14.39 13.48 -30.33
N ASP A 5 -14.46 12.17 -30.10
CA ASP A 5 -15.69 11.40 -30.31
C ASP A 5 -16.73 11.63 -29.21
N SER A 6 -16.29 11.91 -27.97
CA SER A 6 -17.14 12.36 -26.88
C SER A 6 -17.75 13.74 -27.18
N PHE A 7 -16.96 14.70 -27.67
CA PHE A 7 -17.46 15.99 -28.13
C PHE A 7 -18.41 15.86 -29.34
N ASN A 8 -18.09 15.02 -30.32
CA ASN A 8 -19.00 14.69 -31.42
C ASN A 8 -20.32 14.10 -30.91
N GLY A 9 -20.29 13.28 -29.85
CA GLY A 9 -21.48 12.76 -29.17
C GLY A 9 -22.34 13.87 -28.55
N ILE A 10 -21.73 14.73 -27.73
CA ILE A 10 -22.40 15.86 -27.06
C ILE A 10 -22.98 16.84 -28.09
N GLU A 11 -22.25 17.15 -29.16
CA GLU A 11 -22.73 18.04 -30.23
C GLU A 11 -23.96 17.43 -30.95
N ASN A 12 -23.96 16.12 -31.19
CA ASN A 12 -25.10 15.42 -31.76
C ASN A 12 -26.32 15.39 -30.83
N GLU A 13 -26.13 15.22 -29.51
CA GLU A 13 -27.22 15.36 -28.53
C GLU A 13 -27.78 16.78 -28.50
N LEU A 14 -26.93 17.82 -28.45
CA LEU A 14 -27.34 19.23 -28.46
C LEU A 14 -28.11 19.58 -29.75
N ARG A 15 -27.63 19.13 -30.93
CA ARG A 15 -28.36 19.23 -32.21
C ARG A 15 -29.72 18.48 -32.15
N GLY A 16 -29.79 17.37 -31.42
CA GLY A 16 -31.02 16.64 -31.11
C GLY A 16 -32.00 17.45 -30.27
N PHE A 17 -31.56 18.05 -29.17
CA PHE A 17 -32.37 18.93 -28.33
C PHE A 17 -32.86 20.16 -29.09
N THR A 18 -32.01 20.79 -29.91
CA THR A 18 -32.37 21.92 -30.78
C THR A 18 -33.52 21.54 -31.73
N LYS A 19 -33.47 20.36 -32.35
CA LYS A 19 -34.55 19.85 -33.21
C LYS A 19 -35.86 19.63 -32.44
N GLN A 20 -35.80 19.09 -31.21
CA GLN A 20 -36.98 18.90 -30.35
C GLN A 20 -37.58 20.22 -29.85
N LEU A 21 -36.77 21.25 -29.58
CA LEU A 21 -37.25 22.57 -29.19
C LEU A 21 -37.95 23.28 -30.37
N LYS A 22 -37.38 23.17 -31.57
CA LYS A 22 -37.94 23.77 -32.78
C LYS A 22 -39.24 23.10 -33.24
N SER A 23 -39.40 21.78 -33.11
CA SER A 23 -40.69 21.12 -33.36
C SER A 23 -41.77 21.52 -32.34
N ARG A 24 -41.45 21.62 -31.05
CA ARG A 24 -42.39 22.04 -29.99
C ARG A 24 -42.91 23.48 -30.15
N ARG A 25 -42.34 24.32 -31.03
CA ARG A 25 -42.92 25.64 -31.37
C ARG A 25 -44.20 25.55 -32.20
N THR A 26 -44.47 24.45 -32.92
CA THR A 26 -45.59 24.35 -33.88
C THR A 26 -46.80 23.55 -33.39
N GLU A 27 -46.73 22.90 -32.24
CA GLU A 27 -47.82 22.02 -31.75
C GLU A 27 -49.02 22.78 -31.14
N PRO A 28 -50.26 22.30 -31.33
CA PRO A 28 -51.48 22.92 -30.81
C PRO A 28 -51.69 22.64 -29.29
N PRO A 29 -52.33 23.57 -28.55
CA PRO A 29 -52.39 23.48 -27.08
C PRO A 29 -53.36 22.39 -26.58
N GLY A 30 -52.82 21.32 -25.99
CA GLY A 30 -53.66 20.20 -25.47
C GLY A 30 -53.11 19.31 -24.35
N GLN A 31 -51.79 19.23 -24.08
CA GLN A 31 -51.21 18.16 -23.23
C GLN A 31 -50.26 18.63 -22.11
N GLU A 32 -50.46 19.86 -21.58
CA GLU A 32 -49.49 20.62 -20.75
C GLU A 32 -48.94 19.97 -19.44
N SER A 33 -49.37 18.78 -19.02
CA SER A 33 -49.12 18.25 -17.66
C SER A 33 -47.77 17.55 -17.43
N ALA A 34 -47.18 16.92 -18.45
CA ALA A 34 -45.88 16.24 -18.34
C ALA A 34 -44.69 17.17 -18.62
N GLU A 35 -44.92 18.16 -19.48
CA GLU A 35 -43.94 19.10 -20.06
C GLU A 35 -43.23 20.01 -19.05
N GLY A 36 -43.68 20.07 -17.79
CA GLY A 36 -43.09 20.94 -16.77
C GLY A 36 -41.78 20.43 -16.17
N ARG A 37 -41.51 19.12 -16.26
CA ARG A 37 -40.28 18.49 -15.73
C ARG A 37 -39.12 18.57 -16.73
N ASN A 38 -39.40 18.20 -17.98
CA ASN A 38 -38.42 18.01 -19.04
C ASN A 38 -37.56 19.28 -19.28
N VAL A 39 -38.18 20.47 -19.27
CA VAL A 39 -37.45 21.76 -19.44
C VAL A 39 -36.45 22.03 -18.30
N LYS A 40 -36.77 21.64 -17.06
CA LYS A 40 -35.84 21.82 -15.93
C LYS A 40 -34.68 20.82 -15.97
N GLU A 41 -34.93 19.60 -16.45
CA GLU A 41 -33.90 18.58 -16.62
C GLU A 41 -32.92 18.95 -17.75
N ILE A 42 -33.44 19.45 -18.88
CA ILE A 42 -32.62 19.96 -19.99
C ILE A 42 -31.75 21.14 -19.54
N ASN A 43 -32.32 22.12 -18.82
CA ASN A 43 -31.55 23.27 -18.32
C ASN A 43 -30.46 22.85 -17.31
N ALA A 44 -30.75 21.88 -16.43
CA ALA A 44 -29.74 21.32 -15.52
C ALA A 44 -28.56 20.68 -16.28
N LYS A 45 -28.85 19.82 -17.26
CA LYS A 45 -27.83 19.19 -18.12
C LYS A 45 -27.03 20.19 -18.96
N LEU A 46 -27.65 21.29 -19.40
CA LEU A 46 -26.94 22.37 -20.11
C LEU A 46 -25.95 23.11 -19.20
N ASN A 47 -26.32 23.40 -17.94
CA ASN A 47 -25.39 24.06 -17.02
C ASN A 47 -24.21 23.14 -16.64
N GLU A 48 -24.48 21.84 -16.50
CA GLU A 48 -23.47 20.79 -16.28
C GLU A 48 -22.51 20.67 -17.48
N ALA A 49 -23.05 20.64 -18.71
CA ALA A 49 -22.25 20.65 -19.93
C ALA A 49 -21.41 21.93 -20.08
N ASN A 50 -21.98 23.12 -19.83
CA ASN A 50 -21.26 24.39 -19.92
C ASN A 50 -20.07 24.45 -18.96
N GLY A 51 -20.23 24.01 -17.70
CA GLY A 51 -19.11 23.94 -16.76
C GLY A 51 -18.01 22.98 -17.26
N SER A 52 -18.40 21.82 -17.79
CA SER A 52 -17.44 20.86 -18.38
C SER A 52 -16.70 21.44 -19.59
N PHE A 53 -17.35 22.25 -20.43
CA PHE A 53 -16.70 22.94 -21.55
C PHE A 53 -15.74 24.04 -21.07
N GLU A 54 -16.12 24.83 -20.05
CA GLU A 54 -15.27 25.88 -19.48
C GLU A 54 -14.00 25.29 -18.84
N ASP A 55 -14.13 24.28 -17.99
CA ASP A 55 -12.99 23.59 -17.37
C ASP A 55 -12.08 22.92 -18.43
N CYS A 56 -12.66 22.25 -19.44
CA CYS A 56 -11.88 21.62 -20.49
C CYS A 56 -11.14 22.64 -21.37
N ASN A 57 -11.77 23.78 -21.70
CA ASN A 57 -11.13 24.85 -22.46
C ASN A 57 -9.92 25.43 -21.71
N ALA A 58 -10.02 25.61 -20.39
CA ALA A 58 -8.91 26.07 -19.56
C ALA A 58 -7.74 25.07 -19.53
N VAL A 59 -8.03 23.76 -19.41
CA VAL A 59 -7.00 22.69 -19.45
C VAL A 59 -6.32 22.65 -20.82
N LEU A 60 -7.07 22.67 -21.92
CA LEU A 60 -6.52 22.64 -23.28
C LEU A 60 -5.66 23.88 -23.58
N GLN A 61 -6.07 25.07 -23.12
CA GLN A 61 -5.26 26.29 -23.23
C GLN A 61 -3.94 26.17 -22.44
N SER A 62 -3.99 25.69 -21.20
CA SER A 62 -2.78 25.45 -20.39
C SER A 62 -1.86 24.38 -21.01
N GLN A 63 -2.40 23.40 -21.75
CA GLN A 63 -1.61 22.41 -22.47
C GLN A 63 -0.94 22.99 -23.72
N ILE A 64 -1.61 23.87 -24.48
CA ILE A 64 -0.97 24.62 -25.58
C ILE A 64 0.17 25.48 -25.05
N GLU A 65 -0.05 26.24 -23.96
CA GLU A 65 1.01 27.04 -23.35
C GLU A 65 2.20 26.22 -22.83
N ALA A 66 1.99 24.97 -22.41
CA ALA A 66 3.07 24.05 -22.04
C ALA A 66 3.80 23.50 -23.28
N SER A 67 3.05 23.08 -24.30
CA SER A 67 3.56 22.60 -25.59
C SER A 67 4.44 23.64 -26.28
N SER A 68 3.94 24.87 -26.48
CA SER A 68 4.70 25.91 -27.17
C SER A 68 5.97 26.32 -26.42
N ARG A 69 6.01 26.20 -25.08
CA ARG A 69 7.24 26.38 -24.27
C ARG A 69 8.23 25.23 -24.46
N ALA A 70 7.75 23.97 -24.50
CA ALA A 70 8.59 22.81 -24.76
C ALA A 70 9.20 22.86 -26.19
N MET A 71 8.39 23.22 -27.19
CA MET A 71 8.89 23.41 -28.56
C MET A 71 9.94 24.52 -28.66
N GLY A 72 9.77 25.64 -27.95
CA GLY A 72 10.78 26.70 -27.88
C GLY A 72 12.14 26.19 -27.39
N ALA A 73 12.15 25.47 -26.26
CA ALA A 73 13.38 24.88 -25.71
C ALA A 73 14.00 23.81 -26.63
N LEU A 74 13.18 22.99 -27.31
CA LEU A 74 13.66 22.01 -28.30
C LEU A 74 14.25 22.69 -29.54
N GLN A 75 13.69 23.81 -29.99
CA GLN A 75 14.22 24.59 -31.10
C GLN A 75 15.54 25.30 -30.73
N GLU A 76 15.67 25.82 -29.51
CA GLU A 76 16.93 26.34 -28.98
C GLU A 76 18.03 25.25 -28.95
N LEU A 77 17.73 24.07 -28.39
CA LEU A 77 18.65 22.93 -28.37
C LEU A 77 19.03 22.44 -29.78
N LEU A 78 18.09 22.42 -30.73
CA LEU A 78 18.37 22.04 -32.12
C LEU A 78 19.29 23.06 -32.81
N VAL A 79 19.19 24.36 -32.47
CA VAL A 79 20.13 25.39 -32.92
C VAL A 79 21.51 25.20 -32.30
N GLU A 80 21.61 24.90 -31.01
CA GLU A 80 22.90 24.63 -30.35
C GLU A 80 23.60 23.39 -30.93
N VAL A 81 22.90 22.26 -31.06
CA VAL A 81 23.44 21.02 -31.66
C VAL A 81 23.87 21.27 -33.11
N LYS A 82 23.12 22.07 -33.87
CA LYS A 82 23.51 22.44 -35.24
C LYS A 82 24.78 23.30 -35.26
N LEU A 83 24.89 24.32 -34.41
CA LEU A 83 26.10 25.15 -34.29
C LEU A 83 27.32 24.34 -33.86
N LEU A 84 27.15 23.28 -33.06
CA LEU A 84 28.21 22.33 -32.74
C LEU A 84 28.60 21.49 -33.96
N SER A 85 27.64 21.00 -34.75
CA SER A 85 27.91 20.23 -35.99
C SER A 85 28.59 21.05 -37.09
N GLU A 86 28.50 22.38 -37.05
CA GLU A 86 29.17 23.31 -37.98
C GLU A 86 30.61 23.67 -37.55
N LEU A 87 31.14 23.11 -36.45
CA LEU A 87 32.52 23.32 -36.03
C LEU A 87 33.55 22.65 -36.96
N PRO A 88 34.79 23.18 -37.06
CA PRO A 88 35.79 22.64 -37.98
C PRO A 88 36.19 21.20 -37.63
N GLN A 89 35.95 20.29 -38.59
CA GLN A 89 36.37 18.89 -38.53
C GLN A 89 37.89 18.76 -38.41
N GLU A 90 38.34 17.59 -37.95
CA GLU A 90 39.74 17.18 -38.10
C GLU A 90 40.00 16.82 -39.56
N SER A 91 40.96 17.52 -40.18
CA SER A 91 41.47 17.22 -41.50
C SER A 91 42.73 16.36 -41.35
N ASP A 92 42.74 15.17 -41.95
CA ASP A 92 43.85 14.20 -41.84
C ASP A 92 45.22 14.78 -42.33
N ASP A 93 45.22 15.86 -43.11
CA ASP A 93 46.41 16.56 -43.63
C ASP A 93 47.32 17.20 -42.56
N ILE A 94 46.93 17.26 -41.28
CA ILE A 94 47.69 18.00 -40.25
C ILE A 94 49.04 17.36 -39.93
N ASP A 95 49.20 16.05 -40.11
CA ASP A 95 50.51 15.37 -39.98
C ASP A 95 51.54 15.82 -41.04
N ASN A 96 51.09 16.43 -42.16
CA ASN A 96 51.99 17.09 -43.11
C ASN A 96 52.37 18.52 -42.67
N PHE A 97 51.51 19.24 -41.94
CA PHE A 97 51.77 20.64 -41.55
C PHE A 97 52.74 20.76 -40.37
N MET A 98 52.82 19.75 -39.50
CA MET A 98 53.71 19.76 -38.33
C MET A 98 55.21 19.52 -38.64
N ARG A 99 55.60 19.39 -39.92
CA ARG A 99 57.02 19.19 -40.31
C ARG A 99 57.80 20.47 -40.65
N GLU A 100 57.16 21.59 -40.96
CA GLU A 100 57.86 22.81 -41.42
C GLU A 100 57.52 24.09 -40.63
N GLY A 101 57.95 24.14 -39.37
CA GLY A 101 58.53 25.35 -38.76
C GLY A 101 57.61 26.44 -38.17
N GLY A 102 58.07 27.05 -37.08
CA GLY A 102 57.56 28.33 -36.54
C GLY A 102 56.60 28.20 -35.37
N GLY A 103 57.04 28.60 -34.16
CA GLY A 103 56.19 28.61 -32.96
C GLY A 103 55.31 29.86 -32.84
N GLY A 104 54.07 29.73 -32.32
CA GLY A 104 53.13 30.84 -32.27
C GLY A 104 51.83 30.66 -31.47
N GLY A 105 51.90 30.22 -30.21
CA GLY A 105 50.80 30.39 -29.22
C GLY A 105 49.63 29.37 -29.27
N PRO A 106 49.26 28.74 -28.15
CA PRO A 106 48.19 27.74 -28.12
C PRO A 106 46.79 28.37 -27.97
N THR A 107 46.18 28.83 -29.06
CA THR A 107 44.72 29.01 -29.09
C THR A 107 44.05 27.66 -29.33
N VAL A 108 43.69 26.96 -28.24
CA VAL A 108 43.04 25.64 -28.28
C VAL A 108 41.61 25.77 -28.82
N LYS A 109 41.48 25.75 -30.15
CA LYS A 109 40.22 25.44 -30.81
C LYS A 109 39.97 23.95 -30.60
N LYS A 110 39.01 23.59 -29.73
CA LYS A 110 38.49 22.22 -29.68
C LYS A 110 38.00 21.84 -31.07
N ARG A 111 38.45 20.69 -31.56
CA ARG A 111 37.88 20.02 -32.72
C ARG A 111 36.94 18.92 -32.22
N ILE A 112 36.04 18.48 -33.10
CA ILE A 112 35.07 17.41 -32.84
C ILE A 112 35.53 16.20 -33.65
N SER A 113 35.57 15.02 -33.02
CA SER A 113 35.99 13.80 -33.73
C SER A 113 34.93 13.36 -34.73
N LYS A 114 35.30 12.44 -35.62
CA LYS A 114 34.39 11.91 -36.64
C LYS A 114 33.19 11.17 -36.04
N ASP A 115 33.38 10.52 -34.89
CA ASP A 115 32.35 9.77 -34.19
C ASP A 115 31.46 10.72 -33.36
N ASP A 116 32.04 11.69 -32.63
CA ASP A 116 31.28 12.76 -31.96
C ASP A 116 30.36 13.52 -32.94
N LEU A 117 30.84 13.78 -34.16
CA LEU A 117 30.06 14.46 -35.20
C LEU A 117 28.89 13.60 -35.69
N LYS A 118 29.08 12.28 -35.81
CA LYS A 118 28.01 11.36 -36.17
C LYS A 118 26.93 11.35 -35.09
N ASP A 119 27.33 11.25 -33.82
CA ASP A 119 26.39 11.22 -32.70
C ASP A 119 25.64 12.57 -32.56
N LEU A 120 26.29 13.71 -32.86
CA LEU A 120 25.63 15.01 -32.98
C LEU A 120 24.62 15.08 -34.14
N LEU A 121 24.87 14.40 -35.27
CA LEU A 121 23.95 14.35 -36.40
C LEU A 121 22.73 13.44 -36.11
N ASP A 122 22.96 12.28 -35.51
CA ASP A 122 21.89 11.36 -35.08
C ASP A 122 21.02 12.02 -33.98
N LEU A 123 21.63 12.76 -33.04
CA LEU A 123 20.92 13.59 -32.06
C LEU A 123 20.12 14.73 -32.71
N SER A 124 20.70 15.43 -33.70
CA SER A 124 20.03 16.51 -34.44
C SER A 124 18.78 16.02 -35.17
N GLN A 125 18.85 14.84 -35.82
CA GLN A 125 17.70 14.22 -36.46
C GLN A 125 16.65 13.78 -35.42
N THR A 126 17.07 13.20 -34.29
CA THR A 126 16.16 12.81 -33.19
C THR A 126 15.41 14.01 -32.59
N LEU A 127 16.10 15.13 -32.36
CA LEU A 127 15.49 16.39 -31.90
C LEU A 127 14.49 16.94 -32.92
N LYS A 128 14.84 16.91 -34.21
CA LYS A 128 13.96 17.37 -35.30
C LYS A 128 12.68 16.53 -35.40
N ASP A 129 12.78 15.21 -35.31
CA ASP A 129 11.60 14.34 -35.34
C ASP A 129 10.74 14.48 -34.07
N THR A 130 11.37 14.80 -32.93
CA THR A 130 10.67 15.19 -31.70
C THR A 130 9.89 16.51 -31.90
N VAL A 131 10.49 17.53 -32.53
CA VAL A 131 9.79 18.79 -32.85
C VAL A 131 8.60 18.54 -33.78
N ASN A 132 8.76 17.75 -34.84
CA ASN A 132 7.68 17.37 -35.76
C ASN A 132 6.50 16.70 -35.01
N LEU A 133 6.80 15.85 -34.02
CA LEU A 133 5.79 15.18 -33.19
C LEU A 133 5.05 16.19 -32.29
N PHE A 134 5.76 17.13 -31.66
CA PHE A 134 5.12 18.18 -30.85
C PHE A 134 4.24 19.13 -31.69
N GLU A 135 4.64 19.49 -32.91
CA GLU A 135 3.81 20.29 -33.83
C GLU A 135 2.51 19.55 -34.20
N SER A 136 2.58 18.24 -34.43
CA SER A 136 1.41 17.38 -34.68
C SER A 136 0.48 17.32 -33.46
N VAL A 137 1.03 17.12 -32.25
CA VAL A 137 0.27 17.10 -30.99
C VAL A 137 -0.38 18.45 -30.71
N GLU A 138 0.32 19.57 -30.88
CA GLU A 138 -0.26 20.90 -30.66
C GLU A 138 -1.38 21.21 -31.67
N THR A 139 -1.24 20.75 -32.92
CA THR A 139 -2.30 20.84 -33.94
C THR A 139 -3.56 20.10 -33.48
N LEU A 140 -3.43 18.86 -32.99
CA LEU A 140 -4.56 18.08 -32.47
C LEU A 140 -5.22 18.72 -31.23
N ILE A 141 -4.42 19.30 -30.33
CA ILE A 141 -4.95 20.03 -29.14
C ILE A 141 -5.70 21.30 -29.59
N ARG A 142 -5.19 22.04 -30.59
CA ARG A 142 -5.86 23.22 -31.17
C ARG A 142 -7.18 22.87 -31.86
N GLU A 143 -7.24 21.76 -32.60
CA GLU A 143 -8.50 21.25 -33.18
C GLU A 143 -9.51 20.83 -32.09
N THR A 144 -9.04 20.13 -31.05
CA THR A 144 -9.87 19.72 -29.91
C THR A 144 -10.44 20.94 -29.18
N LEU A 145 -9.64 21.98 -28.95
CA LEU A 145 -10.07 23.25 -28.38
C LEU A 145 -11.11 23.96 -29.25
N GLN A 146 -10.93 23.97 -30.58
CA GLN A 146 -11.92 24.57 -31.49
C GLN A 146 -13.26 23.81 -31.47
N ASN A 147 -13.25 22.49 -31.37
CA ASN A 147 -14.47 21.68 -31.26
C ASN A 147 -15.16 21.87 -29.91
N SER A 148 -14.41 21.93 -28.81
CA SER A 148 -14.93 22.28 -27.47
C SER A 148 -15.58 23.68 -27.45
N GLN A 149 -14.96 24.67 -28.08
CA GLN A 149 -15.52 26.02 -28.24
C GLN A 149 -16.84 26.02 -29.03
N ARG A 150 -16.92 25.29 -30.16
CA ARG A 150 -18.18 25.12 -30.91
C ARG A 150 -19.26 24.44 -30.06
N GLY A 151 -18.90 23.48 -29.22
CA GLY A 151 -19.82 22.83 -28.28
C GLY A 151 -20.42 23.81 -27.28
N ALA A 152 -19.58 24.69 -26.70
CA ALA A 152 -20.02 25.75 -25.80
C ALA A 152 -20.92 26.79 -26.50
N GLU A 153 -20.58 27.21 -27.73
CA GLU A 153 -21.44 28.10 -28.54
C GLU A 153 -22.82 27.46 -28.79
N LEU A 154 -22.86 26.18 -29.18
CA LEU A 154 -24.11 25.46 -29.44
C LEU A 154 -24.97 25.30 -28.17
N ALA A 155 -24.33 25.10 -27.01
CA ALA A 155 -25.02 25.02 -25.73
C ALA A 155 -25.58 26.38 -25.28
N ALA A 156 -24.86 27.49 -25.52
CA ALA A 156 -25.37 28.84 -25.29
C ALA A 156 -26.60 29.15 -26.16
N ASP A 157 -26.56 28.83 -27.46
CA ASP A 157 -27.68 28.95 -28.40
C ASP A 157 -28.94 28.19 -27.91
N VAL A 158 -28.74 26.96 -27.41
CA VAL A 158 -29.83 26.14 -26.86
C VAL A 158 -30.36 26.71 -25.53
N GLN A 159 -29.51 27.30 -24.69
CA GLN A 159 -29.93 27.94 -23.44
C GLN A 159 -30.81 29.18 -23.70
N ASP A 160 -30.52 29.96 -24.74
CA ASP A 160 -31.34 31.09 -25.18
C ASP A 160 -32.67 30.63 -25.84
N GLU A 161 -32.67 29.52 -26.58
CA GLU A 161 -33.91 28.95 -27.11
C GLU A 161 -34.79 28.35 -25.99
N VAL A 162 -34.21 27.71 -24.97
CA VAL A 162 -34.90 27.27 -23.75
C VAL A 162 -35.47 28.47 -22.96
N SER A 163 -34.72 29.57 -22.87
CA SER A 163 -35.14 30.79 -22.19
C SER A 163 -36.31 31.48 -22.90
N THR A 164 -36.24 31.62 -24.22
CA THR A 164 -37.36 32.19 -25.01
C THR A 164 -38.60 31.29 -25.00
N VAL A 165 -38.46 29.96 -25.04
CA VAL A 165 -39.59 29.02 -24.84
C VAL A 165 -40.22 29.19 -23.46
N SER A 166 -39.42 29.39 -22.41
CA SER A 166 -39.90 29.62 -21.04
C SER A 166 -40.69 30.93 -20.91
N ILE A 167 -40.20 32.02 -21.51
CA ILE A 167 -40.89 33.32 -21.56
C ILE A 167 -42.22 33.23 -22.32
N VAL A 168 -42.24 32.54 -23.47
CA VAL A 168 -43.48 32.30 -24.24
C VAL A 168 -44.49 31.46 -23.44
N ARG A 169 -44.01 30.46 -22.68
CA ARG A 169 -44.86 29.64 -21.80
C ARG A 169 -45.49 30.47 -20.68
N GLU A 170 -44.71 31.33 -20.01
CA GLU A 170 -45.27 32.26 -19.03
C GLU A 170 -46.30 33.22 -19.64
N GLY A 171 -46.04 33.76 -20.83
CA GLY A 171 -46.97 34.60 -21.56
C GLY A 171 -48.30 33.90 -21.83
N ARG A 172 -48.26 32.67 -22.36
CA ARG A 172 -49.43 31.82 -22.59
C ARG A 172 -50.19 31.48 -21.30
N LEU A 173 -49.48 31.17 -20.21
CA LEU A 173 -50.10 30.92 -18.89
C LEU A 173 -50.82 32.16 -18.34
N LYS A 174 -50.17 33.33 -18.38
CA LYS A 174 -50.76 34.62 -17.98
C LYS A 174 -51.97 34.99 -18.84
N GLU A 175 -51.96 34.64 -20.13
CA GLU A 175 -53.11 34.84 -21.04
C GLU A 175 -54.25 33.85 -20.77
N ASN A 176 -53.93 32.57 -20.49
CA ASN A 176 -54.92 31.55 -20.11
C ASN A 176 -55.56 31.86 -18.75
N GLU A 177 -54.82 32.39 -17.78
CA GLU A 177 -55.40 32.99 -16.56
C GLU A 177 -56.35 34.15 -16.89
N LYS A 178 -55.96 35.07 -17.80
CA LYS A 178 -56.79 36.20 -18.23
C LYS A 178 -58.08 35.73 -18.92
N LYS A 179 -58.02 34.64 -19.71
CA LYS A 179 -59.16 33.93 -20.32
C LYS A 179 -60.03 33.23 -19.25
N LYS A 180 -59.44 32.54 -18.25
CA LYS A 180 -60.16 31.98 -17.09
C LYS A 180 -60.89 33.07 -16.30
N ARG A 181 -60.22 34.17 -15.95
CA ARG A 181 -60.81 35.32 -15.24
C ARG A 181 -61.94 35.99 -16.05
N LYS A 182 -61.85 36.04 -17.38
CA LYS A 182 -62.97 36.45 -18.25
C LYS A 182 -64.15 35.46 -18.19
N ARG A 183 -63.92 34.15 -18.32
CA ARG A 183 -64.98 33.12 -18.20
C ARG A 183 -65.67 33.11 -16.83
N VAL A 184 -64.91 33.28 -15.73
CA VAL A 184 -65.46 33.39 -14.37
C VAL A 184 -66.31 34.66 -14.21
N ARG A 185 -65.95 35.78 -14.85
CA ARG A 185 -66.78 36.99 -14.87
C ARG A 185 -68.04 36.84 -15.74
N SER A 186 -68.02 36.08 -16.85
CA SER A 186 -69.21 35.87 -17.69
C SER A 186 -70.25 34.91 -17.08
N VAL A 187 -69.84 33.99 -16.20
CA VAL A 187 -70.75 33.04 -15.54
C VAL A 187 -71.54 33.68 -14.37
N ARG A 188 -71.15 34.86 -13.87
CA ARG A 188 -71.84 35.56 -12.76
C ARG A 188 -72.85 36.65 -13.20
N ARG A 189 -73.37 36.59 -14.44
CA ARG A 189 -74.51 37.40 -14.92
C ARG A 189 -75.37 36.67 -15.98
N LYS A 190 -76.06 35.57 -15.61
CA LYS A 190 -77.28 35.09 -16.30
C LYS A 190 -78.03 33.99 -15.52
N SER A 191 -78.93 34.41 -14.63
CA SER A 191 -80.07 33.63 -14.12
C SER A 191 -81.07 34.62 -13.49
N VAL A 192 -82.34 34.22 -13.29
CA VAL A 192 -83.49 35.10 -12.98
C VAL A 192 -83.82 36.01 -14.20
N ARG A 193 -84.96 35.89 -14.89
CA ARG A 193 -86.23 35.16 -14.64
C ARG A 193 -86.84 34.65 -15.96
N ASP A 194 -87.58 33.55 -15.88
CA ASP A 194 -88.58 33.13 -16.87
C ASP A 194 -89.91 33.93 -16.74
N VAL A 195 -90.86 33.60 -17.64
CA VAL A 195 -92.32 33.90 -17.67
C VAL A 195 -92.76 34.91 -18.75
N ARG A 196 -93.31 34.40 -19.87
CA ARG A 196 -94.77 34.27 -20.10
C ARG A 196 -95.09 33.36 -21.31
N ARG A 197 -96.38 33.13 -21.62
CA ARG A 197 -96.89 32.08 -22.53
C ARG A 197 -97.57 32.63 -23.80
N LYS A 198 -97.43 31.87 -24.91
CA LYS A 198 -98.39 31.60 -26.01
C LYS A 198 -98.87 32.74 -26.96
N SER A 199 -99.30 32.27 -28.15
CA SER A 199 -100.36 32.83 -29.04
C SER A 199 -99.90 33.92 -30.07
N VAL A 200 -100.45 34.07 -31.30
CA VAL A 200 -101.41 33.24 -32.09
C VAL A 200 -101.51 33.73 -33.57
N ARG A 201 -101.83 32.84 -34.55
CA ARG A 201 -102.37 33.12 -35.94
C ARG A 201 -101.47 33.96 -36.89
N ASP A 202 -101.68 34.12 -38.22
CA ASP A 202 -102.56 33.60 -39.31
C ASP A 202 -101.89 33.99 -40.67
N VAL A 203 -102.18 33.54 -41.92
CA VAL A 203 -102.95 32.44 -42.59
C VAL A 203 -102.57 32.47 -44.11
N ARG A 204 -103.34 31.81 -45.03
CA ARG A 204 -103.31 31.83 -46.53
C ARG A 204 -102.18 31.01 -47.23
N ARG A 205 -102.42 30.23 -48.30
CA ARG A 205 -103.61 29.95 -49.14
C ARG A 205 -103.78 28.44 -49.45
N LYS A 206 -105.05 28.05 -49.66
CA LYS A 206 -105.59 27.11 -50.69
C LYS A 206 -104.67 26.84 -51.90
N SER A 207 -104.69 25.69 -52.57
CA SER A 207 -105.50 24.44 -52.46
C SER A 207 -104.75 23.32 -53.25
N VAL A 208 -105.18 22.05 -53.48
CA VAL A 208 -106.47 21.41 -53.84
C VAL A 208 -106.47 19.91 -53.40
N ARG A 209 -107.64 19.26 -53.34
CA ARG A 209 -107.89 17.79 -53.25
C ARG A 209 -108.91 17.42 -54.36
N ASP A 210 -109.13 16.19 -54.83
CA ASP A 210 -109.60 15.01 -54.09
C ASP A 210 -109.26 13.68 -54.80
N GLU A 211 -108.11 13.06 -54.48
CA GLU A 211 -107.83 11.66 -54.87
C GLU A 211 -106.91 10.91 -53.88
N GLU A 212 -106.58 11.52 -52.73
CA GLU A 212 -105.45 11.11 -51.87
C GLU A 212 -105.86 10.66 -50.45
N GLU A 213 -107.12 10.87 -50.03
CA GLU A 213 -107.55 10.70 -48.64
C GLU A 213 -107.53 9.24 -48.12
N GLU A 214 -107.51 8.23 -49.01
CA GLU A 214 -107.43 6.82 -48.59
C GLU A 214 -105.98 6.35 -48.32
N ARG A 215 -104.96 7.01 -48.90
CA ARG A 215 -103.55 6.75 -48.54
C ARG A 215 -103.18 7.39 -47.21
N GLN A 216 -103.56 8.65 -47.02
CA GLN A 216 -103.16 9.46 -45.85
C GLN A 216 -103.54 8.78 -44.52
N ARG A 217 -104.67 8.06 -44.46
CA ARG A 217 -105.09 7.33 -43.24
C ARG A 217 -104.17 6.18 -42.83
N ARG A 218 -103.46 5.53 -43.77
CA ARG A 218 -102.50 4.45 -43.44
C ARG A 218 -101.13 5.01 -43.09
N GLU A 219 -100.69 6.05 -43.80
CA GLU A 219 -99.42 6.73 -43.56
C GLU A 219 -99.41 7.48 -42.22
N GLU A 220 -100.52 8.10 -41.81
CA GLU A 220 -100.60 8.84 -40.54
C GLU A 220 -100.63 7.91 -39.31
N GLU A 221 -101.26 6.73 -39.40
CA GLU A 221 -101.27 5.74 -38.32
C GLU A 221 -99.91 5.03 -38.16
N GLU A 222 -99.23 4.70 -39.27
CA GLU A 222 -97.86 4.14 -39.20
C GLU A 222 -96.86 5.19 -38.69
N ARG A 223 -97.04 6.46 -39.10
CA ARG A 223 -96.23 7.58 -38.61
C ARG A 223 -96.35 7.78 -37.11
N GLN A 224 -97.57 7.73 -36.56
CA GLN A 224 -97.77 7.87 -35.11
C GLN A 224 -97.06 6.76 -34.32
N ARG A 225 -97.10 5.50 -34.80
CA ARG A 225 -96.33 4.40 -34.20
C ARG A 225 -94.82 4.66 -34.24
N ARG A 226 -94.28 5.08 -35.39
CA ARG A 226 -92.85 5.38 -35.54
C ARG A 226 -92.40 6.57 -34.67
N GLU A 227 -93.21 7.63 -34.57
CA GLU A 227 -92.91 8.79 -33.72
C GLU A 227 -93.00 8.46 -32.21
N GLU A 228 -93.87 7.53 -31.79
CA GLU A 228 -93.94 7.05 -30.40
C GLU A 228 -92.81 6.07 -30.05
N GLU A 229 -92.47 5.12 -30.93
CA GLU A 229 -91.35 4.20 -30.75
C GLU A 229 -89.99 4.94 -30.76
N GLU A 230 -89.81 5.93 -31.64
CA GLU A 230 -88.61 6.77 -31.62
C GLU A 230 -88.52 7.61 -30.34
N ARG A 231 -89.65 8.09 -29.82
CA ARG A 231 -89.70 8.81 -28.55
C ARG A 231 -89.27 7.94 -27.38
N GLN A 232 -89.78 6.71 -27.28
CA GLN A 232 -89.38 5.78 -26.22
C GLN A 232 -87.89 5.43 -26.31
N ARG A 233 -87.37 5.16 -27.52
CA ARG A 233 -85.92 4.95 -27.74
C ARG A 233 -85.08 6.16 -27.30
N ARG A 234 -85.51 7.38 -27.61
CA ARG A 234 -84.78 8.61 -27.21
C ARG A 234 -84.80 8.82 -25.69
N GLU A 235 -85.92 8.54 -25.02
CA GLU A 235 -86.03 8.66 -23.56
C GLU A 235 -85.21 7.57 -22.83
N GLU A 236 -85.15 6.34 -23.36
CA GLU A 236 -84.30 5.27 -22.82
C GLU A 236 -82.81 5.51 -23.10
N GLU A 237 -82.43 5.94 -24.29
CA GLU A 237 -81.03 6.29 -24.61
C GLU A 237 -80.56 7.49 -23.78
N GLU A 238 -81.40 8.50 -23.53
CA GLU A 238 -81.02 9.60 -22.63
C GLU A 238 -80.85 9.11 -21.18
N ARG A 239 -81.67 8.16 -20.72
CA ARG A 239 -81.51 7.54 -19.41
C ARG A 239 -80.20 6.77 -19.29
N GLN A 240 -79.88 5.90 -20.25
CA GLN A 240 -78.60 5.18 -20.30
C GLN A 240 -77.41 6.15 -20.33
N ARG A 241 -77.46 7.19 -21.18
CA ARG A 241 -76.44 8.26 -21.24
C ARG A 241 -76.31 9.07 -19.95
N ARG A 242 -77.33 9.13 -19.08
CA ARG A 242 -77.26 9.75 -17.74
C ARG A 242 -76.64 8.80 -16.71
N GLU A 243 -77.01 7.54 -16.73
CA GLU A 243 -76.49 6.51 -15.83
C GLU A 243 -75.00 6.21 -16.13
N GLU A 244 -74.61 6.05 -17.40
CA GLU A 244 -73.21 5.96 -17.83
C GLU A 244 -72.36 7.14 -17.33
N LYS A 245 -72.85 8.38 -17.49
CA LYS A 245 -72.13 9.57 -17.02
C LYS A 245 -71.94 9.58 -15.50
N SER A 246 -72.92 9.07 -14.75
CA SER A 246 -72.78 8.93 -13.29
C SER A 246 -71.74 7.86 -12.93
N VAL A 247 -71.73 6.71 -13.60
CA VAL A 247 -70.76 5.63 -13.35
C VAL A 247 -69.34 6.07 -13.74
N ARG A 248 -69.19 6.66 -14.93
CA ARG A 248 -67.89 7.15 -15.45
C ARG A 248 -67.32 8.28 -14.60
N GLY A 249 -68.17 9.14 -14.03
CA GLY A 249 -67.78 10.14 -13.04
C GLY A 249 -67.23 9.52 -11.74
N ARG A 250 -67.96 8.57 -11.13
CA ARG A 250 -67.49 7.88 -9.90
C ARG A 250 -66.17 7.14 -10.12
N ILE A 251 -65.98 6.52 -11.29
CA ILE A 251 -64.72 5.86 -11.66
C ILE A 251 -63.58 6.88 -11.82
N SER A 252 -63.83 8.08 -12.37
CA SER A 252 -62.79 9.10 -12.47
C SER A 252 -62.42 9.71 -11.11
N GLU A 253 -63.40 9.93 -10.21
CA GLU A 253 -63.12 10.37 -8.83
C GLU A 253 -62.31 9.35 -8.03
N LEU A 254 -62.64 8.05 -8.13
CA LEU A 254 -61.88 6.98 -7.48
C LEU A 254 -60.42 6.94 -7.96
N ARG A 255 -60.20 7.04 -9.28
CA ARG A 255 -58.85 7.09 -9.86
C ARG A 255 -58.09 8.36 -9.48
N GLN A 256 -58.78 9.51 -9.35
CA GLN A 256 -58.14 10.74 -8.86
C GLN A 256 -57.70 10.60 -7.40
N ARG A 257 -58.54 10.07 -6.52
CA ARG A 257 -58.17 9.85 -5.10
C ARG A 257 -56.99 8.90 -4.96
N GLN A 258 -57.00 7.77 -5.67
CA GLN A 258 -55.87 6.83 -5.69
C GLN A 258 -54.58 7.50 -6.19
N ALA A 259 -54.64 8.29 -7.27
CA ALA A 259 -53.48 9.02 -7.77
C ALA A 259 -52.99 10.14 -6.84
N GLU A 260 -53.88 10.78 -6.07
CA GLU A 260 -53.51 11.77 -5.05
C GLU A 260 -52.90 11.13 -3.81
N GLU A 261 -53.43 10.00 -3.33
CA GLU A 261 -52.84 9.22 -2.22
C GLU A 261 -51.48 8.62 -2.60
N GLU A 262 -51.33 8.04 -3.79
CA GLU A 262 -50.05 7.52 -4.28
C GLU A 262 -49.01 8.64 -4.42
N LYS A 263 -49.42 9.79 -4.96
CA LYS A 263 -48.57 10.99 -5.07
C LYS A 263 -48.21 11.57 -3.70
N LYS A 264 -49.12 11.50 -2.72
CA LYS A 264 -48.86 11.89 -1.32
C LYS A 264 -47.81 10.97 -0.70
N ARG A 265 -48.01 9.64 -0.74
CA ARG A 265 -47.03 8.65 -0.27
C ARG A 265 -45.66 8.85 -0.89
N LYS A 266 -45.57 8.97 -2.23
CA LYS A 266 -44.31 9.22 -2.96
C LYS A 266 -43.68 10.58 -2.62
N SER A 267 -44.44 11.55 -2.11
CA SER A 267 -43.90 12.82 -1.61
C SER A 267 -43.41 12.74 -0.15
N GLU A 268 -44.07 11.93 0.68
CA GLU A 268 -43.70 11.68 2.08
C GLU A 268 -42.44 10.81 2.14
N GLU A 269 -42.40 9.73 1.36
CA GLU A 269 -41.24 8.87 1.14
C GLU A 269 -40.03 9.66 0.61
N LYS A 270 -40.24 10.55 -0.37
CA LYS A 270 -39.16 11.42 -0.86
C LYS A 270 -38.70 12.44 0.18
N GLN A 271 -39.59 13.00 1.01
CA GLN A 271 -39.19 13.89 2.10
C GLN A 271 -38.41 13.14 3.18
N GLN A 272 -38.80 11.91 3.51
CA GLN A 272 -38.07 11.06 4.44
C GLN A 272 -36.66 10.74 3.91
N LEU A 273 -36.55 10.27 2.66
CA LEU A 273 -35.25 10.01 2.02
C LEU A 273 -34.38 11.27 1.91
N GLN A 274 -34.97 12.46 1.77
CA GLN A 274 -34.22 13.72 1.81
C GLN A 274 -33.72 14.05 3.22
N ARG A 275 -34.51 13.82 4.28
CA ARG A 275 -34.06 13.99 5.67
C ARG A 275 -32.96 13.01 6.03
N GLU A 276 -33.14 11.73 5.72
CA GLU A 276 -32.13 10.69 5.96
C GLU A 276 -30.80 11.00 5.25
N ARG A 277 -30.86 11.53 4.02
CA ARG A 277 -29.67 12.01 3.29
C ARG A 277 -29.04 13.26 3.90
N GLU A 278 -29.84 14.18 4.44
CA GLU A 278 -29.34 15.41 5.07
C GLU A 278 -28.74 15.14 6.45
N GLU A 279 -29.38 14.31 7.27
CA GLU A 279 -28.84 13.79 8.53
C GLU A 279 -27.55 13.01 8.29
N ALA A 280 -27.50 12.13 7.28
CA ALA A 280 -26.27 11.43 6.90
C ALA A 280 -25.18 12.36 6.31
N ARG A 281 -25.54 13.54 5.77
CA ARG A 281 -24.57 14.55 5.33
C ARG A 281 -23.98 15.28 6.53
N LEU A 282 -24.83 15.76 7.44
CA LEU A 282 -24.43 16.42 8.68
C LEU A 282 -23.58 15.50 9.56
N LEU A 283 -23.93 14.22 9.67
CA LEU A 283 -23.16 13.25 10.46
C LEU A 283 -21.78 12.97 9.82
N ARG A 284 -21.65 13.00 8.49
CA ARG A 284 -20.34 12.94 7.80
C ARG A 284 -19.53 14.24 7.93
N GLU A 285 -20.18 15.39 8.00
CA GLU A 285 -19.55 16.69 8.28
C GLU A 285 -19.02 16.72 9.73
N GLU A 286 -19.79 16.18 10.68
CA GLU A 286 -19.39 15.96 12.08
C GLU A 286 -18.24 14.95 12.19
N GLU A 287 -18.36 13.76 11.59
CA GLU A 287 -17.30 12.74 11.51
C GLU A 287 -15.98 13.32 10.96
N ARG A 288 -16.03 14.22 9.97
CA ARG A 288 -14.84 14.89 9.39
C ARG A 288 -14.23 15.96 10.29
N SER A 289 -14.98 16.49 11.25
CA SER A 289 -14.51 17.54 12.17
C SER A 289 -13.67 17.01 13.33
N TRP A 290 -13.81 15.73 13.70
CA TRP A 290 -13.10 15.14 14.83
C TRP A 290 -11.59 15.09 14.59
N ARG A 291 -10.82 15.52 15.60
CA ARG A 291 -9.36 15.58 15.54
C ARG A 291 -8.74 14.22 15.86
N PRO A 292 -7.69 13.79 15.12
CA PRO A 292 -6.97 12.55 15.43
C PRO A 292 -6.11 12.68 16.69
N VAL A 293 -6.29 11.74 17.63
CA VAL A 293 -5.47 11.60 18.83
C VAL A 293 -4.39 10.56 18.57
N VAL A 294 -3.13 11.00 18.47
CA VAL A 294 -1.98 10.12 18.24
C VAL A 294 -1.62 9.34 19.51
N ILE A 295 -1.58 8.01 19.40
CA ILE A 295 -1.24 7.08 20.46
C ILE A 295 0.16 6.51 20.18
N LYS A 296 1.02 6.53 21.20
CA LYS A 296 2.36 5.96 21.13
C LYS A 296 2.33 4.46 21.39
N LEU A 297 3.29 3.75 20.81
CA LEU A 297 3.55 2.35 21.14
C LEU A 297 4.02 2.26 22.61
N GLN A 298 3.41 1.39 23.41
CA GLN A 298 3.73 1.23 24.85
C GLN A 298 4.86 0.23 25.07
N ASP A 299 4.86 -0.88 24.32
CA ASP A 299 5.80 -1.99 24.47
C ASP A 299 6.76 -2.05 23.27
N SER A 300 7.80 -1.21 23.30
CA SER A 300 8.99 -1.42 22.49
C SER A 300 10.14 -1.86 23.39
N ASN A 301 10.70 -3.04 23.13
CA ASN A 301 11.99 -3.43 23.71
C ASN A 301 13.08 -2.40 23.34
N GLU A 302 14.14 -2.30 24.15
CA GLU A 302 15.25 -1.33 23.99
C GLU A 302 15.71 -1.01 22.55
N PRO A 303 15.79 -1.97 21.58
CA PRO A 303 16.03 -1.69 20.16
C PRO A 303 15.45 -0.40 19.59
N GLU A 304 14.23 -0.01 19.97
CA GLU A 304 13.56 1.12 19.33
C GLU A 304 13.79 2.48 20.01
N ALA A 305 14.32 2.49 21.24
CA ALA A 305 14.76 3.73 21.89
C ALA A 305 15.90 4.42 21.12
N LEU A 306 16.61 3.66 20.28
CA LEU A 306 17.55 4.15 19.28
C LEU A 306 16.87 4.91 18.13
N PHE A 307 15.75 4.42 17.60
CA PHE A 307 15.09 4.99 16.42
C PHE A 307 13.98 6.01 16.74
N GLY A 308 13.38 5.99 17.93
CA GLY A 308 12.60 7.12 18.44
C GLY A 308 11.65 6.81 19.60
N ARG A 309 11.80 7.56 20.72
CA ARG A 309 10.85 7.55 21.88
C ARG A 309 9.48 8.19 21.57
N ASP A 310 9.26 8.58 20.32
CA ASP A 310 8.14 9.37 19.84
C ASP A 310 7.56 8.81 18.53
N SER A 311 7.87 7.56 18.16
CA SER A 311 7.19 6.92 17.02
C SER A 311 5.68 6.80 17.30
N PRO A 312 4.82 7.25 16.38
CA PRO A 312 3.39 6.99 16.48
C PRO A 312 3.13 5.50 16.26
N GLY A 313 2.34 4.87 17.13
CA GLY A 313 1.81 3.52 16.89
C GLY A 313 0.56 3.58 16.03
N CYS A 314 -0.38 4.44 16.41
CA CYS A 314 -1.60 4.72 15.63
C CYS A 314 -2.13 6.12 15.97
N ALA A 315 -3.21 6.53 15.30
CA ALA A 315 -4.04 7.66 15.71
C ALA A 315 -5.51 7.26 15.64
N ILE A 316 -6.32 7.71 16.61
CA ILE A 316 -7.75 7.38 16.67
C ILE A 316 -8.57 8.66 16.56
N ARG A 317 -9.66 8.57 15.78
CA ARG A 317 -10.63 9.63 15.54
C ARG A 317 -12.01 9.17 16.02
N ALA A 318 -12.55 9.87 17.00
CA ALA A 318 -13.83 9.58 17.64
C ALA A 318 -14.46 10.90 18.12
N PRO A 319 -15.74 10.89 18.55
CA PRO A 319 -16.37 12.07 19.16
C PRO A 319 -15.56 12.66 20.31
N GLU A 320 -15.63 13.99 20.46
CA GLU A 320 -14.93 14.68 21.55
C GLU A 320 -15.44 14.18 22.92
N GLY A 321 -14.53 13.67 23.74
CA GLY A 321 -14.83 13.04 25.03
C GLY A 321 -15.14 11.53 25.01
N ALA A 322 -15.11 10.85 23.86
CA ALA A 322 -15.42 9.40 23.77
C ALA A 322 -14.41 8.49 24.51
N PHE A 323 -13.16 8.92 24.60
CA PHE A 323 -12.09 8.27 25.37
C PHE A 323 -11.07 9.29 25.90
N ILE A 324 -10.37 8.93 26.96
CA ILE A 324 -9.14 9.57 27.42
C ILE A 324 -7.96 8.78 26.83
N ARG A 325 -6.88 9.47 26.40
CA ARG A 325 -5.73 8.85 25.73
C ARG A 325 -5.19 7.61 26.46
N ASP A 326 -5.13 7.66 27.78
CA ASP A 326 -4.54 6.62 28.63
C ASP A 326 -5.49 5.43 28.86
N GLU A 327 -6.75 5.50 28.40
CA GLU A 327 -7.65 4.34 28.33
C GLU A 327 -7.33 3.43 27.14
N ILE A 328 -6.46 3.83 26.19
CA ILE A 328 -6.15 3.03 25.01
C ILE A 328 -4.67 2.66 24.99
N ARG A 329 -4.40 1.36 24.99
CA ARG A 329 -3.09 0.76 24.79
C ARG A 329 -2.87 0.48 23.30
N CYS A 330 -1.67 0.78 22.82
CA CYS A 330 -1.17 0.36 21.52
C CYS A 330 0.16 -0.37 21.75
N THR A 331 0.26 -1.65 21.41
CA THR A 331 1.49 -2.46 21.53
C THR A 331 1.98 -2.88 20.16
N ASP A 332 3.26 -3.25 20.06
CA ASP A 332 3.72 -3.97 18.88
C ASP A 332 2.98 -5.31 18.75
N ALA A 333 2.75 -5.73 17.52
CA ALA A 333 2.18 -7.02 17.13
C ALA A 333 2.94 -7.63 15.94
N SER A 334 4.10 -7.09 15.57
CA SER A 334 4.90 -7.51 14.41
C SER A 334 5.42 -8.95 14.53
N SER A 335 5.48 -9.51 15.75
CA SER A 335 5.72 -10.94 15.99
C SER A 335 4.63 -11.88 15.46
N LEU A 336 3.46 -11.37 15.04
CA LEU A 336 2.43 -12.13 14.33
C LEU A 336 2.66 -12.17 12.80
N LEU A 337 3.59 -11.37 12.28
CA LEU A 337 3.97 -11.38 10.87
C LEU A 337 4.87 -12.59 10.58
N ARG A 338 4.26 -13.66 10.07
CA ARG A 338 4.95 -14.84 9.54
C ARG A 338 5.28 -14.63 8.04
N PRO A 339 6.29 -15.32 7.47
CA PRO A 339 6.64 -15.20 6.05
C PRO A 339 5.43 -15.29 5.11
N CYS A 340 4.56 -16.28 5.32
CA CYS A 340 3.35 -16.53 4.52
C CYS A 340 2.11 -15.72 4.93
N SER A 341 2.24 -14.61 5.69
CA SER A 341 1.07 -13.81 6.13
C SER A 341 0.36 -13.09 4.98
N PHE A 342 1.11 -12.76 3.93
CA PHE A 342 0.66 -12.09 2.71
C PHE A 342 1.36 -12.73 1.50
N PRO A 343 0.84 -12.56 0.26
CA PRO A 343 1.56 -12.95 -0.95
C PRO A 343 2.93 -12.27 -1.02
N ALA A 344 3.94 -12.92 -1.59
CA ALA A 344 5.31 -12.41 -1.64
C ALA A 344 5.43 -11.07 -2.41
N SER A 345 4.56 -10.85 -3.39
CA SER A 345 4.37 -9.58 -4.10
C SER A 345 3.75 -8.42 -3.28
N GLU A 346 3.34 -8.65 -2.03
CA GLU A 346 2.85 -7.61 -1.11
C GLU A 346 3.91 -7.34 -0.03
N GLU A 347 4.13 -6.06 0.29
CA GLU A 347 5.22 -5.54 1.13
C GLU A 347 4.67 -4.95 2.43
N VAL A 348 5.29 -5.24 3.58
CA VAL A 348 4.88 -4.64 4.85
C VAL A 348 5.30 -3.17 4.84
N ALA A 349 4.36 -2.26 5.05
CA ALA A 349 4.55 -0.82 4.85
C ALA A 349 4.87 -0.05 6.14
N GLY A 350 4.65 -0.69 7.28
CA GLY A 350 4.79 -0.21 8.64
C GLY A 350 4.26 -1.26 9.61
N ARG A 351 4.39 -1.01 10.91
CA ARG A 351 4.25 -2.03 11.95
C ARG A 351 2.85 -2.63 12.03
N ALA A 352 2.80 -3.91 12.36
CA ALA A 352 1.58 -4.49 12.90
C ALA A 352 1.41 -4.01 14.34
N VAL A 353 0.27 -3.43 14.68
CA VAL A 353 -0.02 -2.95 16.04
C VAL A 353 -1.26 -3.63 16.60
N ARG A 354 -1.29 -3.83 17.92
CA ARG A 354 -2.45 -4.30 18.67
C ARG A 354 -2.98 -3.19 19.55
N ILE A 355 -4.27 -2.90 19.42
CA ILE A 355 -4.94 -1.77 20.06
C ILE A 355 -6.02 -2.31 20.98
N GLU A 356 -5.94 -1.95 22.26
CA GLU A 356 -6.82 -2.46 23.31
C GLU A 356 -7.36 -1.31 24.16
N ALA A 357 -8.66 -1.31 24.47
CA ALA A 357 -9.23 -0.39 25.44
C ALA A 357 -9.13 -0.98 26.86
N ILE A 358 -8.45 -0.28 27.75
CA ILE A 358 -8.25 -0.68 29.14
C ILE A 358 -9.59 -0.57 29.86
N GLY A 359 -10.17 -1.73 30.22
CA GLY A 359 -11.47 -1.81 30.91
C GLY A 359 -12.70 -1.71 30.01
N ARG A 360 -12.57 -1.75 28.67
CA ARG A 360 -13.71 -1.81 27.73
C ARG A 360 -13.48 -2.90 26.67
N SER A 361 -14.47 -3.76 26.45
CA SER A 361 -14.45 -4.80 25.40
C SER A 361 -15.10 -4.38 24.08
N GLU A 362 -15.73 -3.20 24.04
CA GLU A 362 -16.40 -2.64 22.86
C GLU A 362 -16.17 -1.13 22.80
N LEU A 363 -16.04 -0.56 21.59
CA LEU A 363 -15.89 0.89 21.39
C LEU A 363 -17.24 1.59 21.19
N GLY A 364 -18.07 1.56 22.24
CA GLY A 364 -19.14 2.54 22.43
C GLY A 364 -20.34 2.43 21.48
N SER A 365 -21.19 1.43 21.71
CA SER A 365 -22.47 1.26 21.00
C SER A 365 -23.53 2.34 21.29
N SER A 366 -23.31 3.27 22.24
CA SER A 366 -24.08 4.52 22.32
C SER A 366 -23.32 5.70 22.92
N TYR A 367 -23.25 6.82 22.21
CA TYR A 367 -22.91 8.15 22.75
C TYR A 367 -24.11 9.09 22.51
N GLY A 368 -24.66 9.69 23.58
CA GLY A 368 -25.89 10.48 23.48
C GLY A 368 -27.12 9.74 22.93
N GLY A 369 -27.13 8.40 22.99
CA GLY A 369 -28.17 7.55 22.39
C GLY A 369 -28.02 7.26 20.89
N ARG A 370 -26.89 7.65 20.27
CA ARG A 370 -26.54 7.31 18.88
C ARG A 370 -25.40 6.29 18.82
N THR A 371 -25.50 5.33 17.91
CA THR A 371 -24.36 4.49 17.49
C THR A 371 -23.40 5.35 16.66
N VAL A 372 -22.12 5.45 17.05
CA VAL A 372 -21.13 6.29 16.36
C VAL A 372 -19.89 5.48 16.05
N GLN A 373 -19.46 5.47 14.79
CA GLN A 373 -18.27 4.72 14.37
C GLN A 373 -16.99 5.46 14.73
N TRP A 374 -15.98 4.72 15.17
CA TRP A 374 -14.65 5.26 15.43
C TRP A 374 -13.78 4.98 14.21
N PHE A 375 -12.76 5.82 14.01
CA PHE A 375 -11.80 5.70 12.93
C PHE A 375 -10.41 5.45 13.51
N LEU A 376 -9.65 4.59 12.83
CA LEU A 376 -8.31 4.18 13.21
C LEU A 376 -7.36 4.43 12.04
N ALA A 377 -6.36 5.28 12.26
CA ALA A 377 -5.34 5.58 11.28
C ALA A 377 -3.97 5.01 11.69
N LEU A 378 -3.26 4.41 10.72
CA LEU A 378 -1.91 3.88 10.88
C LEU A 378 -0.88 4.67 10.06
N PRO A 379 0.32 4.93 10.60
CA PRO A 379 1.42 5.50 9.86
C PRO A 379 2.13 4.42 9.03
N GLN A 380 2.54 4.76 7.80
CA GLN A 380 3.43 3.93 6.98
C GLN A 380 4.69 4.71 6.54
N SER A 381 5.73 3.94 6.22
CA SER A 381 7.06 4.42 5.80
C SER A 381 7.38 4.12 4.32
N ALA A 382 6.38 3.66 3.55
CA ALA A 382 6.51 3.36 2.13
C ALA A 382 6.27 4.60 1.24
N GLY A 383 7.11 4.74 0.21
CA GLY A 383 7.02 5.82 -0.78
C GLY A 383 5.73 5.75 -1.61
N LYS A 384 5.39 6.85 -2.28
CA LYS A 384 4.32 6.83 -3.30
C LYS A 384 4.89 6.28 -4.60
N SER A 385 4.36 5.16 -5.06
CA SER A 385 4.56 4.62 -6.40
C SER A 385 3.22 4.65 -7.14
N PRO A 386 3.16 5.07 -8.43
CA PRO A 386 1.92 5.05 -9.19
C PRO A 386 1.40 3.62 -9.42
N GLY A 387 2.29 2.62 -9.41
CA GLY A 387 1.97 1.19 -9.57
C GLY A 387 1.30 0.54 -8.34
N LYS A 388 1.51 1.10 -7.15
CA LYS A 388 1.16 0.45 -5.88
C LYS A 388 0.10 1.22 -5.10
N GLU A 389 -0.72 0.49 -4.37
CA GLU A 389 -1.65 0.99 -3.34
C GLU A 389 -1.19 0.54 -1.94
N THR A 390 -1.71 1.20 -0.91
CA THR A 390 -1.59 0.74 0.48
C THR A 390 -2.98 0.37 0.96
N VAL A 391 -3.10 -0.79 1.57
CA VAL A 391 -4.32 -1.28 2.23
C VAL A 391 -4.02 -1.66 3.67
N LEU A 392 -5.05 -1.70 4.51
CA LEU A 392 -4.94 -2.21 5.87
C LEU A 392 -5.49 -3.62 5.97
N TYR A 393 -4.75 -4.50 6.66
CA TYR A 393 -5.19 -5.85 7.00
C TYR A 393 -5.39 -5.97 8.51
N VAL A 394 -6.51 -6.56 8.93
CA VAL A 394 -6.85 -6.87 10.32
C VAL A 394 -6.62 -8.37 10.57
N TYR A 395 -6.05 -8.70 11.73
CA TYR A 395 -5.79 -10.08 12.13
C TYR A 395 -7.01 -10.73 12.80
N ASN A 396 -7.57 -11.74 12.15
CA ASN A 396 -8.64 -12.56 12.68
C ASN A 396 -8.05 -13.67 13.57
N LYS A 397 -8.29 -13.57 14.88
CA LYS A 397 -7.79 -14.51 15.90
C LYS A 397 -8.40 -15.92 15.81
N ASN A 398 -9.58 -16.07 15.19
CA ASN A 398 -10.27 -17.36 15.11
C ASN A 398 -9.65 -18.24 14.03
N ASP A 399 -9.44 -17.66 12.84
CA ASP A 399 -8.90 -18.35 11.66
C ASP A 399 -7.37 -18.18 11.52
N THR A 400 -6.75 -17.43 12.43
CA THR A 400 -5.32 -17.03 12.42
C THR A 400 -4.86 -16.31 11.14
N SER A 401 -5.80 -15.72 10.41
CA SER A 401 -5.63 -15.14 9.08
C SER A 401 -5.68 -13.60 9.11
N TRP A 402 -5.23 -12.98 8.01
CA TRP A 402 -5.34 -11.53 7.80
C TRP A 402 -6.44 -11.24 6.79
N THR A 403 -7.31 -10.28 7.12
CA THR A 403 -8.45 -9.85 6.29
C THR A 403 -8.33 -8.37 5.94
N GLU A 404 -8.42 -8.03 4.66
CA GLU A 404 -8.39 -6.64 4.19
C GLU A 404 -9.61 -5.86 4.68
N VAL A 405 -9.40 -4.63 5.14
CA VAL A 405 -10.47 -3.68 5.48
C VAL A 405 -10.40 -2.43 4.60
N PRO A 406 -11.54 -1.80 4.25
CA PRO A 406 -11.54 -0.57 3.45
C PRO A 406 -10.72 0.53 4.13
N SER A 407 -9.77 1.14 3.42
CA SER A 407 -8.85 2.13 3.99
C SER A 407 -8.47 3.24 3.00
N ASP A 408 -8.48 4.49 3.47
CA ASP A 408 -8.21 5.69 2.68
C ASP A 408 -6.93 6.41 3.15
N GLU A 409 -6.15 7.02 2.24
CA GLU A 409 -5.04 7.92 2.64
C GLU A 409 -5.59 9.24 3.17
N ILE A 410 -5.27 9.59 4.42
CA ILE A 410 -5.72 10.83 5.06
C ILE A 410 -4.57 11.82 5.27
N GLN A 411 -4.91 13.11 5.13
CA GLN A 411 -4.03 14.24 5.47
C GLN A 411 -4.84 15.21 6.32
N GLN A 412 -4.58 15.22 7.64
CA GLN A 412 -5.33 16.02 8.61
C GLN A 412 -4.40 16.70 9.63
N GLY A 413 -4.78 17.90 10.07
CA GLY A 413 -4.02 18.66 11.06
C GLY A 413 -3.96 17.96 12.41
N GLY A 414 -2.74 17.78 12.94
CA GLY A 414 -2.46 17.04 14.19
C GLY A 414 -1.74 15.71 13.97
N LEU A 415 -1.76 15.17 12.74
CA LEU A 415 -0.94 14.02 12.36
C LEU A 415 0.50 14.47 12.01
N PRO A 416 1.55 13.76 12.48
CA PRO A 416 2.93 13.99 12.06
C PRO A 416 3.10 13.78 10.56
N SER A 417 3.58 14.82 9.85
CA SER A 417 3.62 14.91 8.39
C SER A 417 4.74 14.08 7.73
N GLN A 418 5.67 13.52 8.50
CA GLN A 418 6.73 12.65 8.01
C GLN A 418 6.25 11.22 7.68
N TYR A 419 5.00 10.88 8.02
CA TYR A 419 4.36 9.60 7.67
C TYR A 419 3.17 9.84 6.74
N ARG A 420 2.91 8.87 5.86
CA ARG A 420 1.59 8.77 5.20
C ARG A 420 0.66 8.01 6.13
N TRP A 421 -0.56 8.50 6.28
CA TRP A 421 -1.54 7.97 7.23
C TRP A 421 -2.70 7.32 6.48
N PHE A 422 -3.06 6.10 6.86
CA PHE A 422 -4.16 5.34 6.25
C PHE A 422 -5.22 5.06 7.30
N GLU A 423 -6.44 5.54 7.07
CA GLU A 423 -7.59 5.47 7.99
C GLU A 423 -8.56 4.38 7.58
N THR A 424 -9.04 3.60 8.55
CA THR A 424 -10.16 2.65 8.40
C THR A 424 -11.19 2.82 9.53
N ARG A 425 -12.33 2.15 9.41
CA ARG A 425 -13.40 2.14 10.42
C ARG A 425 -13.12 1.05 11.46
N MET A 426 -13.34 1.38 12.73
CA MET A 426 -13.11 0.50 13.87
C MET A 426 -14.40 0.37 14.68
N SER A 427 -14.94 -0.85 14.76
CA SER A 427 -16.14 -1.20 15.55
C SER A 427 -15.81 -1.84 16.90
N GLU A 428 -14.70 -2.57 16.98
CA GLU A 428 -14.39 -3.51 18.06
C GLU A 428 -12.93 -3.40 18.53
N VAL A 429 -12.69 -3.82 19.78
CA VAL A 429 -11.36 -3.97 20.39
C VAL A 429 -11.34 -5.24 21.26
N PRO A 430 -10.20 -5.93 21.42
CA PRO A 430 -8.87 -5.59 20.92
C PRO A 430 -8.65 -5.97 19.45
N ILE A 431 -8.33 -4.97 18.62
CA ILE A 431 -8.04 -5.09 17.19
C ILE A 431 -6.52 -5.20 16.97
N THR A 432 -6.10 -6.02 16.01
CA THR A 432 -4.71 -6.12 15.56
C THR A 432 -4.68 -5.85 14.06
N ILE A 433 -3.82 -4.94 13.61
CA ILE A 433 -3.90 -4.37 12.26
C ILE A 433 -2.52 -3.95 11.74
N VAL A 434 -2.30 -4.03 10.43
CA VAL A 434 -1.03 -3.71 9.76
C VAL A 434 -1.26 -3.02 8.40
N PRO A 435 -0.47 -2.00 8.02
CA PRO A 435 -0.47 -1.43 6.67
C PRO A 435 0.42 -2.25 5.72
N VAL A 436 -0.14 -2.62 4.56
CA VAL A 436 0.54 -3.42 3.53
C VAL A 436 0.46 -2.68 2.19
N VAL A 437 1.56 -2.69 1.44
CA VAL A 437 1.68 -2.11 0.10
C VAL A 437 1.65 -3.22 -0.93
N ARG A 438 0.84 -3.06 -1.98
CA ARG A 438 0.68 -4.05 -3.06
C ARG A 438 0.47 -3.37 -4.41
N TRP A 439 0.51 -4.13 -5.49
CA TRP A 439 0.10 -3.66 -6.81
C TRP A 439 -1.39 -3.32 -6.83
N LYS A 440 -1.79 -2.25 -7.54
CA LYS A 440 -3.20 -1.82 -7.58
C LYS A 440 -4.11 -2.94 -8.07
N VAL A 441 -5.26 -3.10 -7.41
CA VAL A 441 -6.21 -4.18 -7.69
C VAL A 441 -7.45 -3.63 -8.39
N SER A 442 -7.56 -3.88 -9.70
CA SER A 442 -8.77 -3.59 -10.46
C SER A 442 -9.88 -4.53 -10.01
N ARG A 443 -10.87 -4.01 -9.28
CA ARG A 443 -12.03 -4.75 -8.77
C ARG A 443 -13.28 -4.43 -9.58
N PHE A 444 -14.00 -5.46 -10.00
CA PHE A 444 -15.20 -5.32 -10.81
C PHE A 444 -16.24 -6.39 -10.44
N ASN A 445 -17.51 -6.08 -10.68
CA ASN A 445 -18.60 -7.05 -10.54
C ASN A 445 -19.06 -7.46 -11.94
N LEU A 446 -18.84 -8.72 -12.30
CA LEU A 446 -19.41 -9.30 -13.51
C LEU A 446 -20.92 -9.42 -13.39
N THR A 447 -21.62 -9.11 -14.47
CA THR A 447 -23.07 -9.22 -14.63
C THR A 447 -23.41 -9.81 -16.00
N GLN A 448 -24.66 -10.18 -16.23
CA GLN A 448 -25.15 -10.70 -17.53
C GLN A 448 -25.02 -9.69 -18.70
N GLN A 449 -24.65 -8.43 -18.44
CA GLN A 449 -24.32 -7.45 -19.48
C GLN A 449 -22.85 -7.53 -19.94
N GLY A 450 -22.04 -8.37 -19.28
CA GLY A 450 -20.60 -8.43 -19.44
C GLY A 450 -19.88 -7.40 -18.59
N ALA A 451 -18.62 -7.15 -18.91
CA ALA A 451 -17.85 -6.02 -18.41
C ALA A 451 -16.70 -5.69 -19.37
N GLU A 452 -16.31 -4.42 -19.42
CA GLU A 452 -15.10 -3.93 -20.09
C GLU A 452 -14.31 -3.12 -19.07
N ILE A 453 -13.07 -3.55 -18.78
CA ILE A 453 -12.23 -2.98 -17.72
C ILE A 453 -10.81 -2.76 -18.24
N ASN A 454 -10.38 -1.51 -18.32
CA ASN A 454 -9.00 -1.16 -18.67
C ASN A 454 -8.12 -1.13 -17.41
N SER A 455 -6.82 -1.44 -17.56
CA SER A 455 -5.87 -1.37 -16.45
C SER A 455 -5.60 0.09 -16.04
N PRO A 456 -5.68 0.43 -14.74
CA PRO A 456 -5.33 1.75 -14.23
C PRO A 456 -3.81 1.99 -14.14
N LEU A 457 -2.99 1.04 -14.62
CA LEU A 457 -1.52 1.07 -14.58
C LEU A 457 -0.86 1.00 -15.96
N ASP A 458 -1.54 0.42 -16.95
CA ASP A 458 -1.05 0.31 -18.31
C ASP A 458 -2.24 0.37 -19.27
N SER A 459 -2.42 1.51 -19.94
CA SER A 459 -3.57 1.74 -20.83
C SER A 459 -3.59 0.83 -22.06
N ARG A 460 -2.51 0.07 -22.31
CA ARG A 460 -2.46 -0.96 -23.36
C ARG A 460 -3.29 -2.20 -23.02
N PHE A 461 -3.57 -2.45 -21.73
CA PHE A 461 -4.30 -3.65 -21.29
C PHE A 461 -5.79 -3.37 -21.08
N GLY A 462 -6.64 -4.03 -21.87
CA GLY A 462 -8.09 -4.10 -21.70
C GLY A 462 -8.56 -5.52 -21.40
N LEU A 463 -9.61 -5.63 -20.59
CA LEU A 463 -10.27 -6.88 -20.25
C LEU A 463 -11.76 -6.80 -20.63
N THR A 464 -12.15 -7.55 -21.66
CA THR A 464 -13.53 -7.56 -22.20
C THR A 464 -14.16 -8.93 -21.93
N ILE A 465 -15.17 -8.98 -21.08
CA ILE A 465 -15.87 -10.22 -20.72
C ILE A 465 -17.28 -10.16 -21.32
N PRO A 466 -17.58 -10.94 -22.37
CA PRO A 466 -18.89 -10.92 -23.03
C PRO A 466 -20.03 -11.29 -22.07
N GLY A 467 -21.19 -10.63 -22.20
CA GLY A 467 -22.34 -10.88 -21.31
C GLY A 467 -22.89 -12.31 -21.37
N ASP A 468 -22.77 -12.96 -22.53
CA ASP A 468 -23.17 -14.36 -22.74
C ASP A 468 -22.29 -15.38 -21.98
N SER A 469 -21.14 -14.97 -21.43
CA SER A 469 -20.19 -15.83 -20.71
C SER A 469 -20.62 -16.20 -19.28
N ILE A 470 -21.82 -15.84 -18.83
CA ILE A 470 -22.27 -16.02 -17.44
C ILE A 470 -23.65 -16.66 -17.41
N SER A 471 -23.75 -17.84 -16.82
CA SER A 471 -25.02 -18.58 -16.73
C SER A 471 -26.07 -17.87 -15.89
N GLN A 472 -27.33 -17.96 -16.31
CA GLN A 472 -28.45 -17.09 -15.89
C GLN A 472 -28.79 -17.11 -14.38
N ASN A 473 -28.24 -18.06 -13.63
CA ASN A 473 -28.61 -18.31 -12.22
C ASN A 473 -27.85 -17.43 -11.20
N ASN A 474 -26.80 -16.71 -11.60
CA ASN A 474 -25.99 -15.91 -10.68
C ASN A 474 -26.13 -14.40 -10.96
N ALA A 475 -26.47 -13.63 -9.93
CA ALA A 475 -26.85 -12.22 -10.06
C ALA A 475 -25.65 -11.27 -10.27
N SER A 476 -24.50 -11.57 -9.67
CA SER A 476 -23.23 -10.86 -9.88
C SER A 476 -22.06 -11.64 -9.29
N PHE A 477 -20.89 -11.63 -9.95
CA PHE A 477 -19.64 -12.18 -9.39
C PHE A 477 -18.61 -11.08 -9.20
N ALA A 478 -18.09 -10.91 -7.97
CA ALA A 478 -16.93 -10.06 -7.73
C ALA A 478 -15.66 -10.74 -8.27
N GLN A 479 -14.87 -10.01 -9.06
CA GLN A 479 -13.58 -10.44 -9.59
C GLN A 479 -12.54 -9.34 -9.46
N SER A 480 -11.26 -9.72 -9.57
CA SER A 480 -10.16 -8.77 -9.58
C SER A 480 -8.97 -9.21 -10.41
N PHE A 481 -8.26 -8.23 -10.98
CA PHE A 481 -6.94 -8.41 -11.58
C PHE A 481 -5.91 -7.39 -11.08
N GLN A 482 -4.63 -7.75 -11.20
CA GLN A 482 -3.48 -6.87 -11.04
C GLN A 482 -2.66 -6.92 -12.33
N VAL A 483 -2.16 -5.76 -12.80
CA VAL A 483 -1.15 -5.67 -13.85
C VAL A 483 0.15 -5.19 -13.21
N ARG A 484 1.24 -5.94 -13.41
CA ARG A 484 2.55 -5.63 -12.83
C ARG A 484 3.52 -5.33 -13.98
N PRO A 485 3.91 -4.06 -14.22
CA PRO A 485 4.93 -3.75 -15.23
C PRO A 485 6.27 -4.37 -14.81
N ILE A 486 6.99 -4.92 -15.79
CA ILE A 486 8.34 -5.47 -15.61
C ILE A 486 9.34 -4.36 -15.96
N SER A 487 10.33 -4.09 -15.10
CA SER A 487 11.34 -3.07 -15.40
C SER A 487 12.28 -3.53 -16.51
N GLN A 488 12.67 -2.59 -17.39
CA GLN A 488 13.65 -2.87 -18.44
C GLN A 488 15.01 -3.26 -17.83
N GLU A 489 15.37 -2.63 -16.70
CA GLU A 489 16.55 -2.95 -15.88
C GLU A 489 16.63 -4.44 -15.49
N LEU A 490 15.52 -5.07 -15.09
CA LEU A 490 15.47 -6.49 -14.74
C LEU A 490 15.66 -7.37 -15.99
N ILE A 491 15.06 -6.98 -17.12
CA ILE A 491 15.26 -7.69 -18.39
C ILE A 491 16.73 -7.61 -18.84
N ASP A 492 17.41 -6.50 -18.58
CA ASP A 492 18.82 -6.31 -18.91
C ASP A 492 19.78 -7.00 -17.91
N GLU A 493 19.42 -7.14 -16.62
CA GLU A 493 20.12 -8.04 -15.67
C GLU A 493 20.04 -9.50 -16.17
N LEU A 494 18.84 -10.00 -16.50
CA LEU A 494 18.65 -11.37 -16.98
C LEU A 494 19.37 -11.65 -18.31
N ARG A 495 19.30 -10.72 -19.28
CA ARG A 495 20.07 -10.78 -20.53
C ARG A 495 21.58 -10.84 -20.29
N THR A 496 22.07 -10.24 -19.20
CA THR A 496 23.50 -10.21 -18.85
C THR A 496 23.94 -11.50 -18.15
N ASP A 497 23.10 -12.07 -17.27
CA ASP A 497 23.41 -13.30 -16.54
C ASP A 497 23.34 -14.55 -17.43
N HIS A 498 22.44 -14.60 -18.45
CA HIS A 498 22.36 -15.72 -19.41
C HIS A 498 22.24 -15.26 -20.88
N PRO A 499 23.30 -14.68 -21.49
CA PRO A 499 23.25 -14.09 -22.83
C PRO A 499 22.89 -15.12 -23.94
N ASP A 500 23.34 -16.36 -23.78
CA ASP A 500 23.05 -17.47 -24.71
C ASP A 500 21.61 -17.99 -24.63
N SER A 501 20.86 -17.60 -23.57
CA SER A 501 19.46 -18.00 -23.37
C SER A 501 18.44 -16.91 -23.65
N TYR A 502 18.83 -15.62 -23.54
CA TYR A 502 17.90 -14.48 -23.59
C TYR A 502 18.05 -13.56 -24.80
N SER A 503 19.07 -13.75 -25.62
CA SER A 503 19.33 -12.91 -26.80
C SER A 503 18.15 -12.95 -27.78
N GLY A 504 17.50 -11.80 -27.96
CA GLY A 504 16.39 -11.59 -28.90
C GLY A 504 14.99 -12.01 -28.42
N LEU A 505 14.85 -12.59 -27.21
CA LEU A 505 13.59 -13.20 -26.76
C LEU A 505 12.76 -12.36 -25.78
N LEU A 506 13.40 -11.50 -24.99
CA LEU A 506 12.72 -10.66 -24.01
C LEU A 506 12.48 -9.25 -24.56
N THR A 507 11.26 -8.97 -25.02
CA THR A 507 10.71 -7.61 -25.16
C THR A 507 9.59 -7.40 -24.13
N THR A 508 9.49 -6.20 -23.56
CA THR A 508 8.70 -5.95 -22.35
C THR A 508 7.20 -5.80 -22.60
N SER A 509 6.41 -6.38 -21.70
CA SER A 509 4.98 -6.10 -21.55
C SER A 509 4.64 -5.97 -20.06
N PHE A 510 4.02 -6.98 -19.43
CA PHE A 510 3.60 -6.97 -18.03
C PHE A 510 3.22 -8.38 -17.54
N LEU A 511 3.29 -8.61 -16.23
CA LEU A 511 2.69 -9.79 -15.60
C LEU A 511 1.23 -9.48 -15.20
N LEU A 512 0.28 -10.20 -15.79
CA LEU A 512 -1.13 -10.15 -15.41
C LEU A 512 -1.43 -11.23 -14.35
N VAL A 513 -1.96 -10.82 -13.21
CA VAL A 513 -2.45 -11.75 -12.17
C VAL A 513 -3.96 -11.59 -12.04
N HIS A 514 -4.72 -12.55 -12.58
CA HIS A 514 -6.18 -12.53 -12.54
C HIS A 514 -6.72 -13.46 -11.45
N THR A 515 -7.26 -12.88 -10.37
CA THR A 515 -7.85 -13.63 -9.25
C THR A 515 -9.30 -14.01 -9.57
N ALA A 516 -9.51 -15.24 -10.05
CA ALA A 516 -10.82 -15.79 -10.34
C ALA A 516 -11.23 -16.92 -9.38
N ARG A 517 -12.46 -16.84 -8.87
CA ARG A 517 -13.32 -18.01 -8.63
C ARG A 517 -14.48 -17.94 -9.63
N ALA A 518 -14.14 -17.97 -10.92
CA ALA A 518 -15.11 -18.08 -12.00
C ALA A 518 -15.52 -19.56 -12.15
N PRO A 519 -16.78 -19.87 -12.45
CA PRO A 519 -17.15 -21.20 -12.93
C PRO A 519 -16.58 -21.43 -14.34
N SER A 520 -16.21 -22.68 -14.65
CA SER A 520 -15.60 -23.19 -15.88
C SER A 520 -16.16 -22.74 -17.25
N GLU A 521 -17.35 -22.15 -17.30
CA GLU A 521 -18.01 -21.75 -18.55
C GLU A 521 -17.69 -20.31 -18.98
N THR A 522 -17.09 -19.48 -18.11
CA THR A 522 -16.83 -18.07 -18.42
C THR A 522 -15.61 -17.88 -19.33
N ILE A 523 -15.89 -17.54 -20.59
CA ILE A 523 -14.88 -17.03 -21.55
C ILE A 523 -14.51 -15.60 -21.17
N ILE A 524 -13.20 -15.33 -21.13
CA ILE A 524 -12.62 -14.01 -20.86
C ILE A 524 -11.82 -13.58 -22.10
N VAL A 525 -12.11 -12.41 -22.67
CA VAL A 525 -11.33 -11.84 -23.77
C VAL A 525 -10.39 -10.79 -23.18
N ALA A 526 -9.12 -10.82 -23.57
CA ALA A 526 -8.16 -9.77 -23.23
C ALA A 526 -7.68 -9.07 -24.51
N SER A 527 -7.58 -7.75 -24.46
CA SER A 527 -6.99 -6.92 -25.49
C SER A 527 -5.66 -6.35 -24.99
N ILE A 528 -4.68 -6.32 -25.89
CA ILE A 528 -3.38 -5.71 -25.66
C ILE A 528 -3.08 -4.83 -26.88
N ASP A 529 -3.25 -3.52 -26.72
CA ASP A 529 -3.06 -2.55 -27.79
C ASP A 529 -1.61 -2.06 -27.80
N SER A 530 -0.84 -2.45 -28.82
CA SER A 530 0.54 -2.00 -29.02
C SER A 530 0.59 -0.70 -29.83
N SER A 531 1.27 0.31 -29.31
CA SER A 531 1.43 1.63 -29.94
C SER A 531 2.61 1.73 -30.92
N GLU A 532 3.38 0.66 -31.13
CA GLU A 532 4.58 0.62 -31.97
C GLU A 532 4.37 -0.22 -33.25
N PRO A 533 4.26 0.40 -34.44
CA PRO A 533 3.80 -0.30 -35.66
C PRO A 533 4.82 -1.21 -36.38
N THR A 534 6.06 -1.33 -35.90
CA THR A 534 7.21 -1.75 -36.74
C THR A 534 7.98 -2.98 -36.27
N ALA A 535 7.66 -3.57 -35.11
CA ALA A 535 8.22 -4.84 -34.67
C ALA A 535 7.31 -6.03 -35.07
N GLN A 536 7.91 -7.13 -35.54
CA GLN A 536 7.21 -8.41 -35.65
C GLN A 536 7.07 -9.00 -34.24
N TRP A 537 5.88 -8.89 -33.65
CA TRP A 537 5.63 -9.32 -32.27
C TRP A 537 5.50 -10.84 -32.16
N ASN A 538 6.60 -11.49 -31.79
CA ASN A 538 6.66 -12.91 -31.44
C ASN A 538 6.16 -13.12 -29.99
N ALA A 539 4.88 -12.84 -29.76
CA ALA A 539 4.26 -12.97 -28.45
C ALA A 539 3.79 -14.42 -28.19
N LEU A 540 4.31 -15.02 -27.12
CA LEU A 540 3.95 -16.37 -26.65
C LEU A 540 3.30 -16.28 -25.27
N GLN A 541 2.14 -16.92 -25.12
CA GLN A 541 1.34 -16.90 -23.90
C GLN A 541 1.51 -18.23 -23.14
N ILE A 542 1.99 -18.17 -21.90
CA ILE A 542 1.79 -19.24 -20.92
C ILE A 542 0.64 -18.84 -19.99
N ILE A 543 -0.42 -19.64 -19.94
CA ILE A 543 -1.40 -19.59 -18.86
C ILE A 543 -0.96 -20.58 -17.79
N ARG A 544 -0.46 -20.09 -16.65
CA ARG A 544 -0.25 -20.91 -15.46
C ARG A 544 -1.53 -20.99 -14.63
N ASP A 545 -2.35 -21.99 -14.93
CA ASP A 545 -3.40 -22.42 -14.00
C ASP A 545 -2.72 -22.94 -12.71
N TYR A 546 -2.94 -22.24 -11.59
CA TYR A 546 -2.22 -22.54 -10.35
C TYR A 546 -2.80 -23.79 -9.67
N GLU A 547 -2.03 -24.87 -9.75
CA GLU A 547 -2.19 -26.19 -9.09
C GLU A 547 -3.26 -27.17 -9.58
N LYS A 548 -2.76 -28.23 -10.25
CA LYS A 548 -2.66 -29.61 -9.69
C LYS A 548 -3.90 -30.31 -9.12
N THR A 549 -5.11 -29.80 -9.32
CA THR A 549 -6.36 -30.54 -9.07
C THR A 549 -7.21 -30.63 -10.34
N ASN A 550 -8.05 -31.66 -10.42
CA ASN A 550 -8.83 -31.96 -11.61
C ASN A 550 -9.85 -30.86 -11.95
N THR A 551 -10.03 -30.67 -13.26
CA THR A 551 -11.13 -29.94 -13.92
C THR A 551 -11.27 -28.44 -13.68
N GLU A 552 -11.62 -27.77 -14.79
CA GLU A 552 -12.11 -26.39 -14.98
C GLU A 552 -11.12 -25.49 -15.74
N LYS A 553 -11.32 -25.37 -17.07
CA LYS A 553 -10.43 -24.62 -17.98
C LYS A 553 -10.85 -23.16 -18.12
N LEU A 554 -9.96 -22.22 -17.84
CA LEU A 554 -10.19 -20.80 -18.11
C LEU A 554 -9.95 -20.50 -19.60
N ASN A 555 -11.02 -20.28 -20.37
CA ASN A 555 -10.92 -19.92 -21.79
C ASN A 555 -10.57 -18.44 -21.96
N VAL A 556 -9.27 -18.11 -21.87
CA VAL A 556 -8.74 -16.78 -22.21
C VAL A 556 -8.55 -16.69 -23.73
N ARG A 557 -9.16 -15.70 -24.37
CA ARG A 557 -8.94 -15.39 -25.80
C ARG A 557 -8.25 -14.04 -25.92
N ILE A 558 -6.99 -14.02 -26.36
CA ILE A 558 -6.28 -12.77 -26.65
C ILE A 558 -6.45 -12.41 -28.13
N SER A 559 -6.66 -11.12 -28.39
CA SER A 559 -6.70 -10.55 -29.74
C SER A 559 -5.29 -10.08 -30.16
N ASN A 560 -4.95 -10.15 -31.45
CA ASN A 560 -3.69 -9.63 -32.01
C ASN A 560 -2.38 -10.34 -31.57
N LEU A 561 -2.36 -11.67 -31.49
CA LEU A 561 -1.13 -12.46 -31.33
C LEU A 561 -0.71 -13.19 -32.62
N SER A 562 0.58 -13.10 -32.95
CA SER A 562 1.28 -13.99 -33.89
C SER A 562 2.21 -14.93 -33.12
N ILE A 563 1.90 -16.24 -33.16
CA ILE A 563 2.64 -17.30 -32.47
C ILE A 563 3.58 -17.98 -33.48
N ILE A 564 4.82 -18.24 -33.10
CA ILE A 564 5.77 -19.08 -33.86
C ILE A 564 5.61 -20.53 -33.41
N GLU A 565 5.56 -21.47 -34.37
CA GLU A 565 5.27 -22.89 -34.12
C GLU A 565 6.45 -23.68 -33.52
N ASP A 566 7.68 -23.15 -33.60
CA ASP A 566 8.94 -23.82 -33.24
C ASP A 566 9.59 -23.31 -31.91
N PHE A 567 8.82 -22.91 -30.90
CA PHE A 567 9.41 -22.43 -29.62
C PHE A 567 9.38 -23.46 -28.47
N ASP A 568 10.45 -23.50 -27.69
CA ASP A 568 10.60 -24.36 -26.52
C ASP A 568 9.79 -23.81 -25.32
N VAL A 569 8.67 -24.48 -25.02
CA VAL A 569 7.74 -24.11 -23.95
C VAL A 569 8.32 -24.39 -22.56
N ASP A 570 9.13 -25.44 -22.40
CA ASP A 570 9.75 -25.76 -21.10
C ASP A 570 10.81 -24.71 -20.75
N LYS A 571 11.59 -24.27 -21.75
CA LYS A 571 12.51 -23.13 -21.59
C LYS A 571 11.74 -21.83 -21.27
N LEU A 572 10.62 -21.56 -21.95
CA LEU A 572 9.82 -20.36 -21.65
C LEU A 572 9.24 -20.38 -20.22
N ASP A 573 8.84 -21.56 -19.73
CA ASP A 573 8.32 -21.73 -18.37
C ASP A 573 9.42 -21.49 -17.33
N GLU A 574 10.65 -21.98 -17.55
CA GLU A 574 11.82 -21.66 -16.72
C GLU A 574 12.08 -20.14 -16.65
N ILE A 575 12.12 -19.47 -17.81
CA ILE A 575 12.27 -18.01 -17.92
C ILE A 575 11.22 -17.26 -17.10
N CYS A 576 9.96 -17.69 -17.14
CA CYS A 576 8.89 -17.05 -16.38
C CYS A 576 9.09 -17.17 -14.86
N ARG A 577 9.61 -18.30 -14.35
CA ARG A 577 9.93 -18.45 -12.91
C ARG A 577 11.05 -17.53 -12.49
N GLU A 578 12.05 -17.35 -13.34
CA GLU A 578 13.20 -16.49 -13.02
C GLU A 578 12.81 -15.01 -13.00
N ILE A 579 11.94 -14.56 -13.90
CA ILE A 579 11.35 -13.21 -13.87
C ILE A 579 10.50 -13.03 -12.61
N GLU A 580 9.57 -13.95 -12.31
CA GLU A 580 8.72 -13.89 -11.11
C GLU A 580 9.55 -13.83 -9.83
N SER A 581 10.56 -14.69 -9.70
CA SER A 581 11.50 -14.74 -8.57
C SER A 581 12.27 -13.43 -8.40
N ASN A 582 12.89 -12.90 -9.46
CA ASN A 582 13.65 -11.65 -9.37
C ASN A 582 12.77 -10.41 -9.15
N MET A 583 11.48 -10.42 -9.52
CA MET A 583 10.52 -9.37 -9.13
C MET A 583 10.21 -9.35 -7.61
N GLU A 584 10.36 -10.48 -6.91
CA GLU A 584 10.12 -10.60 -5.46
C GLU A 584 11.40 -10.46 -4.62
N ILE A 585 12.57 -10.74 -5.21
CA ILE A 585 13.89 -10.52 -4.60
C ILE A 585 14.17 -9.03 -4.34
N ARG A 586 14.85 -8.75 -3.23
CA ARG A 586 15.37 -7.43 -2.84
C ARG A 586 16.87 -7.53 -2.53
N THR A 587 17.64 -6.57 -3.03
CA THR A 587 19.08 -6.43 -2.71
C THR A 587 19.24 -5.57 -1.47
N VAL A 588 19.91 -6.09 -0.44
CA VAL A 588 19.90 -5.52 0.91
C VAL A 588 21.31 -5.28 1.44
N SER A 589 21.65 -4.01 1.64
CA SER A 589 22.86 -3.57 2.35
C SER A 589 22.79 -3.95 3.82
N LEU A 590 23.76 -4.75 4.29
CA LEU A 590 23.94 -5.03 5.71
C LEU A 590 24.78 -3.92 6.38
N ILE A 591 24.35 -3.46 7.55
CA ILE A 591 25.03 -2.42 8.32
C ILE A 591 25.20 -2.91 9.76
N VAL A 592 26.45 -3.06 10.20
CA VAL A 592 26.80 -3.40 11.58
C VAL A 592 27.51 -2.21 12.21
N ARG A 593 27.09 -1.81 13.41
CA ARG A 593 27.72 -0.75 14.21
C ARG A 593 27.75 -1.14 15.69
N GLN A 594 28.74 -0.67 16.44
CA GLN A 594 28.90 -0.99 17.86
C GLN A 594 29.00 0.29 18.69
N SER A 595 28.33 0.32 19.85
CA SER A 595 28.49 1.35 20.88
C SER A 595 29.77 1.12 21.69
N THR A 596 30.18 2.15 22.44
CA THR A 596 31.15 2.03 23.53
C THR A 596 30.72 1.06 24.62
N ASP A 597 29.42 0.91 24.82
CA ASP A 597 28.81 0.20 25.95
C ASP A 597 28.62 -1.32 25.64
N SER A 598 29.51 -1.89 24.83
CA SER A 598 29.45 -3.27 24.31
C SER A 598 28.18 -3.67 23.55
N ARG A 599 27.29 -2.72 23.24
CA ARG A 599 26.07 -2.98 22.43
C ARG A 599 26.37 -2.96 20.94
N MET A 600 25.75 -3.86 20.17
CA MET A 600 25.86 -3.92 18.71
C MET A 600 24.50 -3.82 18.03
N ALA A 601 24.40 -2.97 17.01
CA ALA A 601 23.28 -2.90 16.09
C ALA A 601 23.64 -3.61 14.79
N VAL A 602 22.78 -4.52 14.34
CA VAL A 602 22.78 -5.14 13.02
C VAL A 602 21.53 -4.65 12.29
N VAL A 603 21.67 -4.03 11.12
CA VAL A 603 20.56 -3.44 10.36
C VAL A 603 20.58 -3.90 8.91
N ALA A 604 19.42 -4.27 8.37
CA ALA A 604 19.23 -4.68 6.98
C ALA A 604 18.40 -3.64 6.20
N LEU A 605 19.01 -2.96 5.22
CA LEU A 605 18.37 -1.91 4.40
C LEU A 605 18.31 -2.26 2.90
N PRO A 606 17.13 -2.15 2.23
CA PRO A 606 17.00 -2.42 0.79
C PRO A 606 17.36 -1.27 -0.14
N SER A 607 17.65 -0.07 0.37
CA SER A 607 18.14 1.05 -0.46
C SER A 607 19.22 1.86 0.24
N ASN A 608 20.13 2.40 -0.56
CA ASN A 608 21.14 3.37 -0.16
C ASN A 608 20.52 4.73 0.26
N ASP A 609 19.29 5.08 -0.14
CA ASP A 609 18.68 6.38 0.17
C ASP A 609 18.50 6.60 1.68
N LYS A 610 18.00 5.56 2.37
CA LYS A 610 17.80 5.56 3.83
C LYS A 610 19.12 5.37 4.61
N LYS A 611 20.21 5.00 3.93
CA LYS A 611 21.49 4.58 4.53
C LYS A 611 22.23 5.73 5.20
N GLN A 612 22.35 6.89 4.53
CA GLN A 612 23.07 8.01 5.11
C GLN A 612 22.40 8.51 6.41
N TYR A 613 21.09 8.74 6.38
CA TYR A 613 20.31 9.11 7.56
C TYR A 613 20.45 8.09 8.70
N LEU A 614 20.39 6.79 8.41
CA LEU A 614 20.61 5.74 9.41
C LEU A 614 22.01 5.80 10.02
N LEU A 615 23.05 5.97 9.20
CA LEU A 615 24.44 6.03 9.66
C LEU A 615 24.69 7.27 10.53
N GLU A 616 24.09 8.42 10.18
CA GLU A 616 24.13 9.64 10.99
C GLU A 616 23.38 9.44 12.33
N LEU A 617 22.18 8.86 12.30
CA LEU A 617 21.37 8.57 13.49
C LEU A 617 22.09 7.59 14.44
N LEU A 618 22.62 6.47 13.94
CA LEU A 618 23.41 5.52 14.74
C LEU A 618 24.65 6.21 15.34
N THR A 619 25.36 7.03 14.55
CA THR A 619 26.54 7.76 15.03
C THR A 619 26.19 8.77 16.12
N SER A 620 25.06 9.48 16.00
CA SER A 620 24.55 10.41 17.03
C SER A 620 24.20 9.71 18.35
N LYS A 621 23.86 8.42 18.28
CA LYS A 621 23.53 7.55 19.43
C LYS A 621 24.74 6.79 19.97
N GLY A 622 25.95 7.08 19.48
CA GLY A 622 27.22 6.47 19.94
C GLY A 622 27.70 5.25 19.15
N PHE A 623 26.92 4.76 18.18
CA PHE A 623 27.21 3.52 17.43
C PHE A 623 28.17 3.77 16.24
N LYS A 624 29.41 3.32 16.39
CA LYS A 624 30.56 3.62 15.51
C LYS A 624 30.99 2.40 14.68
N VAL A 625 31.80 2.65 13.65
CA VAL A 625 32.55 1.59 12.95
C VAL A 625 33.72 1.19 13.84
N VAL A 626 33.87 -0.11 14.09
CA VAL A 626 34.91 -0.64 15.01
C VAL A 626 36.23 -0.88 14.28
N SER A 627 36.16 -1.26 13.00
CA SER A 627 37.32 -1.38 12.11
C SER A 627 36.89 -1.44 10.65
N GLU A 628 37.56 -0.66 9.80
CA GLU A 628 37.61 -0.91 8.36
C GLU A 628 38.35 -2.24 8.09
N PRO A 629 37.99 -2.99 7.03
CA PRO A 629 38.62 -4.27 6.70
C PRO A 629 40.08 -4.09 6.27
N ARG A 630 41.01 -4.46 7.18
CA ARG A 630 42.47 -4.33 6.99
C ARG A 630 43.11 -5.41 6.10
N SER A 631 42.37 -6.43 5.67
CA SER A 631 42.84 -7.42 4.69
C SER A 631 41.96 -7.38 3.43
N PRO A 632 42.52 -7.58 2.22
CA PRO A 632 41.74 -7.66 0.98
C PRO A 632 40.71 -8.79 1.00
N GLU A 633 41.02 -9.89 1.70
CA GLU A 633 40.12 -11.04 1.86
C GLU A 633 38.80 -10.66 2.55
N LEU A 634 38.84 -9.74 3.53
CA LEU A 634 37.66 -9.17 4.20
C LEU A 634 36.97 -8.06 3.38
N GLN A 635 37.45 -7.74 2.18
CA GLN A 635 36.79 -6.83 1.24
C GLN A 635 35.96 -7.58 0.19
N ASN A 636 36.19 -8.89 0.05
CA ASN A 636 35.43 -9.79 -0.84
C ASN A 636 34.16 -10.38 -0.18
N GLU A 637 33.97 -10.21 1.13
CA GLU A 637 32.75 -10.62 1.82
C GLU A 637 31.59 -9.66 1.47
N VAL A 638 30.43 -10.21 1.08
CA VAL A 638 29.43 -9.48 0.27
C VAL A 638 28.68 -8.45 1.11
N LYS A 639 28.74 -7.17 0.69
CA LYS A 639 28.07 -6.05 1.37
C LYS A 639 26.53 -6.05 1.22
N GLU A 640 26.04 -6.78 0.22
CA GLU A 640 24.64 -6.76 -0.21
C GLU A 640 24.12 -8.20 -0.42
N LEU A 641 23.06 -8.56 0.29
CA LEU A 641 22.41 -9.88 0.22
C LEU A 641 21.17 -9.81 -0.69
N LYS A 642 20.93 -10.81 -1.54
CA LYS A 642 19.60 -11.02 -2.15
C LYS A 642 18.71 -11.74 -1.12
N VAL A 643 17.55 -11.16 -0.79
CA VAL A 643 16.57 -11.64 0.21
C VAL A 643 15.14 -11.48 -0.32
N MET A 644 14.14 -12.11 0.29
CA MET A 644 12.71 -11.86 0.03
C MET A 644 12.03 -11.07 1.16
N GLU A 645 10.92 -10.41 0.84
CA GLU A 645 10.05 -9.77 1.84
C GLU A 645 9.52 -10.80 2.86
N ARG A 646 9.53 -10.43 4.15
CA ARG A 646 9.27 -11.29 5.32
C ARG A 646 10.17 -12.53 5.43
N GLN A 647 11.35 -12.51 4.81
CA GLN A 647 12.35 -13.56 5.04
C GLN A 647 12.99 -13.45 6.42
N ASN A 648 13.25 -14.60 7.05
CA ASN A 648 14.04 -14.69 8.27
C ASN A 648 15.54 -14.74 7.92
N LEU A 649 16.28 -13.71 8.32
CA LEU A 649 17.74 -13.68 8.21
C LEU A 649 18.35 -14.27 9.48
N SER A 650 19.11 -15.35 9.34
CA SER A 650 19.81 -15.96 10.48
C SER A 650 21.06 -15.14 10.79
N VAL A 651 21.29 -14.81 12.06
CA VAL A 651 22.40 -13.98 12.55
C VAL A 651 23.17 -14.76 13.61
N GLU A 652 24.41 -15.12 13.33
CA GLU A 652 25.28 -15.92 14.20
C GLU A 652 26.46 -15.08 14.76
N LEU A 653 26.79 -15.27 16.03
CA LEU A 653 27.96 -14.68 16.70
C LEU A 653 29.08 -15.73 16.85
N THR A 654 30.18 -15.56 16.11
CA THR A 654 31.29 -16.53 16.09
C THR A 654 32.60 -15.96 16.64
N GLY A 655 33.51 -16.84 17.05
CA GLY A 655 34.79 -16.47 17.69
C GLY A 655 34.65 -16.28 19.20
N ASN A 656 35.26 -15.22 19.75
CA ASN A 656 35.32 -14.98 21.20
C ASN A 656 34.26 -13.97 21.71
N ILE A 657 33.12 -13.87 21.03
CA ILE A 657 32.02 -12.97 21.37
C ILE A 657 30.73 -13.80 21.43
N THR A 658 29.88 -13.50 22.40
CA THR A 658 28.51 -14.00 22.56
C THR A 658 27.60 -12.83 22.89
N SER A 659 26.28 -13.05 22.87
CA SER A 659 25.31 -12.20 23.54
C SER A 659 24.82 -12.88 24.81
N ASP A 660 24.26 -12.11 25.74
CA ASP A 660 23.63 -12.60 26.97
C ASP A 660 22.41 -13.50 26.67
N GLU A 661 21.81 -13.32 25.48
CA GLU A 661 20.69 -14.11 24.96
C GLU A 661 21.14 -15.36 24.17
N GLY A 662 22.43 -15.50 23.86
CA GLY A 662 22.98 -16.65 23.12
C GLY A 662 23.92 -16.28 21.98
N GLN A 663 24.00 -17.16 20.97
CA GLN A 663 24.87 -16.99 19.79
C GLN A 663 24.12 -16.99 18.46
N GLU A 664 22.88 -17.47 18.40
CA GLU A 664 22.06 -17.56 17.19
C GLU A 664 20.80 -16.69 17.36
N PHE A 665 20.50 -15.88 16.35
CA PHE A 665 19.42 -14.91 16.35
C PHE A 665 18.71 -14.90 14.99
N THR A 666 17.51 -14.33 14.94
CA THR A 666 16.74 -14.17 13.70
C THR A 666 16.29 -12.73 13.54
N LEU A 667 16.52 -12.16 12.36
CA LEU A 667 16.05 -10.85 11.96
C LEU A 667 15.05 -10.99 10.81
N LEU A 668 13.77 -10.72 11.06
CA LEU A 668 12.77 -10.62 10.01
C LEU A 668 13.05 -9.40 9.14
N PHE A 669 12.99 -9.56 7.81
CA PHE A 669 13.20 -8.47 6.86
C PHE A 669 11.89 -7.99 6.21
N ASN A 670 11.57 -6.70 6.36
CA ASN A 670 10.47 -5.99 5.71
C ASN A 670 11.02 -4.74 4.99
N SER A 671 10.68 -4.53 3.71
CA SER A 671 11.36 -3.52 2.86
C SER A 671 11.13 -2.06 3.29
N ASN A 672 10.01 -1.75 3.96
CA ASN A 672 9.69 -0.38 4.35
C ASN A 672 10.08 -0.05 5.80
N GLU A 673 10.48 -1.04 6.59
CA GLU A 673 10.74 -0.91 8.03
C GLU A 673 12.25 -0.81 8.37
N TRP A 674 12.54 -0.48 9.62
CA TRP A 674 13.91 -0.44 10.15
C TRP A 674 14.28 -1.81 10.73
N ASN A 675 14.64 -2.75 9.86
CA ASN A 675 14.99 -4.12 10.24
C ASN A 675 16.28 -4.13 11.08
N CYS A 676 16.16 -3.98 12.40
CA CYS A 676 17.29 -3.87 13.32
C CYS A 676 17.23 -4.90 14.44
N LEU A 677 18.29 -5.69 14.56
CA LEU A 677 18.60 -6.51 15.73
C LEU A 677 19.63 -5.77 16.59
N LEU A 678 19.41 -5.73 17.91
CA LEU A 678 20.29 -5.04 18.86
C LEU A 678 20.67 -6.00 20.00
N LEU A 679 21.97 -6.21 20.15
CA LEU A 679 22.56 -7.25 21.01
C LEU A 679 23.50 -6.63 22.04
N ASN A 680 23.40 -7.05 23.30
CA ASN A 680 24.41 -6.81 24.33
C ASN A 680 25.53 -7.85 24.14
N LEU A 681 26.76 -7.43 23.91
CA LEU A 681 27.85 -8.36 23.64
C LEU A 681 28.76 -8.57 24.85
N SER A 682 29.10 -9.83 25.11
CA SER A 682 30.00 -10.27 26.17
C SER A 682 31.08 -11.22 25.62
N PRO A 683 32.28 -11.28 26.23
CA PRO A 683 33.35 -12.17 25.77
C PRO A 683 33.06 -13.63 26.15
N LYS A 684 33.15 -14.55 25.18
CA LYS A 684 32.88 -15.99 25.41
C LYS A 684 33.90 -16.65 26.34
N ASP A 685 35.17 -16.23 26.25
CA ASP A 685 36.23 -16.48 27.23
C ASP A 685 37.04 -15.18 27.45
N PRO A 686 36.94 -14.55 28.63
CA PRO A 686 37.76 -13.39 29.03
C PRO A 686 39.28 -13.61 28.89
N TYR A 687 39.72 -14.86 28.93
CA TYR A 687 41.14 -15.25 28.88
C TYR A 687 41.63 -15.63 27.48
N LEU A 688 40.80 -15.66 26.44
CA LEU A 688 41.30 -15.85 25.07
C LEU A 688 41.93 -14.55 24.50
N GLN A 689 42.67 -14.70 23.39
CA GLN A 689 43.22 -13.58 22.61
C GLN A 689 44.11 -12.61 23.44
N LYS A 690 44.89 -13.12 24.40
CA LYS A 690 45.66 -12.31 25.38
C LYS A 690 46.65 -11.32 24.77
N SER A 691 47.15 -11.58 23.55
CA SER A 691 48.03 -10.69 22.79
C SER A 691 47.32 -9.48 22.17
N PHE A 692 45.99 -9.43 22.20
CA PHE A 692 45.19 -8.33 21.65
C PHE A 692 44.51 -7.52 22.77
N PRO A 693 44.42 -6.18 22.63
CA PRO A 693 43.73 -5.31 23.58
C PRO A 693 42.20 -5.42 23.50
N THR A 694 41.68 -6.14 22.52
CA THR A 694 40.25 -6.39 22.31
C THR A 694 39.95 -7.88 22.31
N HIS A 695 38.76 -8.26 22.77
CA HIS A 695 38.13 -9.52 22.36
C HIS A 695 37.63 -9.36 20.93
N ARG A 696 37.73 -10.43 20.14
CA ARG A 696 37.41 -10.40 18.71
C ARG A 696 36.51 -11.58 18.34
N GLY A 697 35.48 -11.27 17.57
CA GLY A 697 34.58 -12.22 16.96
C GLY A 697 34.10 -11.70 15.62
N PHE A 698 33.15 -12.41 15.04
CA PHE A 698 32.44 -12.00 13.84
C PHE A 698 30.93 -12.10 14.10
N VAL A 699 30.18 -11.20 13.47
CA VAL A 699 28.76 -11.45 13.20
C VAL A 699 28.65 -11.96 11.77
N GLN A 700 27.83 -12.98 11.57
CA GLN A 700 27.58 -13.62 10.28
C GLN A 700 26.08 -13.60 10.02
N VAL A 701 25.68 -13.09 8.86
CA VAL A 701 24.27 -13.02 8.44
C VAL A 701 24.08 -13.87 7.19
N PHE A 702 23.07 -14.73 7.23
CA PHE A 702 22.73 -15.70 6.20
C PHE A 702 21.34 -15.40 5.62
N SER A 703 21.20 -15.57 4.31
CA SER A 703 19.92 -15.57 3.57
C SER A 703 19.63 -16.97 3.06
N GLU A 704 18.40 -17.46 3.20
CA GLU A 704 18.03 -18.82 2.72
C GLU A 704 18.04 -18.90 1.18
N LEU A 705 17.96 -17.76 0.48
CA LEU A 705 18.17 -17.69 -0.98
C LEU A 705 19.64 -17.91 -1.36
N GLN A 706 20.57 -17.56 -0.47
CA GLN A 706 22.01 -17.57 -0.74
C GLN A 706 22.78 -18.19 0.44
N PRO A 707 22.50 -19.45 0.83
CA PRO A 707 23.09 -20.07 2.04
C PRO A 707 24.63 -20.18 1.97
N ASN A 708 25.18 -20.20 0.75
CA ASN A 708 26.62 -20.20 0.49
C ASN A 708 27.27 -18.79 0.49
N ARG A 709 26.48 -17.71 0.59
CA ARG A 709 26.97 -16.33 0.70
C ARG A 709 26.68 -15.79 2.10
N ILE A 710 27.74 -15.58 2.87
CA ILE A 710 27.65 -15.08 4.24
C ILE A 710 28.06 -13.60 4.22
N ALA A 711 27.17 -12.71 4.66
CA ALA A 711 27.55 -11.34 4.96
C ALA A 711 28.18 -11.34 6.36
N LYS A 712 29.51 -11.25 6.41
CA LYS A 712 30.31 -11.42 7.62
C LYS A 712 31.06 -10.13 7.94
N GLN A 713 31.12 -9.78 9.22
CA GLN A 713 31.72 -8.54 9.69
C GLN A 713 32.44 -8.76 11.02
N GLN A 714 33.67 -8.23 11.13
CA GLN A 714 34.44 -8.31 12.37
C GLN A 714 33.89 -7.36 13.43
N VAL A 715 33.82 -7.85 14.67
CA VAL A 715 33.31 -7.17 15.87
C VAL A 715 34.40 -7.20 16.96
N GLN A 716 34.52 -6.15 17.78
CA GLN A 716 35.58 -6.08 18.80
C GLN A 716 35.12 -5.43 20.11
N LEU A 717 35.25 -6.13 21.24
CA LEU A 717 35.00 -5.60 22.58
C LEU A 717 36.31 -5.12 23.20
N ALA A 718 36.31 -3.94 23.82
CA ALA A 718 37.43 -3.49 24.64
C ALA A 718 37.60 -4.41 25.85
N LYS A 719 38.84 -4.72 26.22
CA LYS A 719 39.14 -5.34 27.51
C LYS A 719 39.13 -4.25 28.59
N HIS A 720 38.42 -4.47 29.68
CA HIS A 720 38.56 -3.60 30.84
C HIS A 720 39.87 -3.94 31.58
N ASP A 721 40.44 -2.98 32.31
CA ASP A 721 41.67 -3.23 33.09
C ASP A 721 41.48 -4.32 34.17
N SER A 722 40.24 -4.62 34.53
CA SER A 722 39.83 -5.78 35.34
C SER A 722 40.09 -7.13 34.67
N ASP A 723 39.97 -7.24 33.34
CA ASP A 723 40.33 -8.44 32.56
C ASP A 723 41.85 -8.56 32.38
N GLY A 724 42.58 -7.44 32.55
CA GLY A 724 44.00 -7.41 32.86
C GLY A 724 44.35 -7.97 34.25
N GLY A 725 43.35 -8.39 35.03
CA GLY A 725 43.46 -8.98 36.35
C GLY A 725 44.50 -10.10 36.41
N LYS A 726 45.55 -9.87 37.20
CA LYS A 726 46.58 -10.87 37.51
C LYS A 726 45.89 -12.12 38.05
N LYS A 727 46.12 -13.27 37.38
CA LYS A 727 45.46 -14.56 37.67
C LYS A 727 45.21 -14.77 39.18
N PRO A 728 43.97 -15.01 39.65
CA PRO A 728 43.80 -15.82 40.86
C PRO A 728 44.46 -17.18 40.59
N PRO A 729 45.35 -17.69 41.47
CA PRO A 729 46.20 -18.82 41.16
C PRO A 729 45.48 -20.17 41.31
N TRP A 730 44.41 -20.39 40.53
CA TRP A 730 43.82 -21.71 40.28
C TRP A 730 44.84 -22.60 39.56
N ARG A 731 45.70 -23.24 40.36
CA ARG A 731 46.47 -24.41 39.94
C ARG A 731 45.53 -25.61 39.89
N SER A 732 45.87 -26.60 39.07
CA SER A 732 45.29 -27.94 39.20
C SER A 732 45.46 -28.45 40.65
N PRO A 733 44.45 -29.10 41.26
CA PRO A 733 44.52 -29.59 42.63
C PRO A 733 45.80 -30.39 42.88
N PHE A 734 46.60 -29.98 43.87
CA PHE A 734 47.86 -30.65 44.18
C PHE A 734 47.59 -31.96 44.94
N VAL A 735 47.35 -33.04 44.19
CA VAL A 735 47.14 -34.39 44.72
C VAL A 735 48.47 -34.99 45.17
N TYR A 736 48.82 -34.77 46.44
CA TYR A 736 49.94 -35.45 47.08
C TYR A 736 49.46 -36.72 47.79
N LYS A 737 49.89 -37.89 47.31
CA LYS A 737 49.71 -39.18 47.98
C LYS A 737 50.96 -39.50 48.79
N SER A 738 50.90 -39.29 50.10
CA SER A 738 51.96 -39.64 51.03
C SER A 738 52.01 -41.14 51.30
N LYS A 739 53.17 -41.64 51.75
CA LYS A 739 53.27 -42.88 52.55
C LYS A 739 53.50 -42.59 54.05
N ASP A 740 53.71 -41.32 54.38
CA ASP A 740 54.03 -40.84 55.73
C ASP A 740 52.82 -40.08 56.31
N ALA A 741 52.80 -39.89 57.64
CA ALA A 741 51.71 -39.22 58.37
C ALA A 741 51.36 -37.79 57.91
N VAL A 742 52.24 -37.15 57.13
CA VAL A 742 51.97 -35.85 56.50
C VAL A 742 51.07 -36.04 55.27
N THR A 743 49.75 -36.06 55.45
CA THR A 743 48.76 -36.06 54.37
C THR A 743 48.38 -34.63 53.93
N MET A 744 47.70 -34.47 52.80
CA MET A 744 47.16 -33.15 52.39
C MET A 744 46.09 -32.65 53.37
N GLU A 745 45.36 -33.57 53.99
CA GLU A 745 44.31 -33.32 54.97
C GLU A 745 44.94 -32.77 56.25
N TYR A 746 45.97 -33.42 56.78
CA TYR A 746 46.76 -32.90 57.90
C TYR A 746 47.43 -31.55 57.59
N LEU A 747 47.91 -31.32 56.37
CA LEU A 747 48.48 -30.01 56.00
C LEU A 747 47.44 -28.88 55.93
N ARG A 748 46.15 -29.19 55.72
CA ARG A 748 45.06 -28.19 55.85
C ARG A 748 44.72 -27.91 57.32
N GLU A 749 44.62 -28.95 58.15
CA GLU A 749 44.48 -28.82 59.62
C GLU A 749 45.61 -27.93 60.17
N LEU A 750 46.86 -28.30 59.91
CA LEU A 750 48.06 -27.59 60.37
C LEU A 750 48.14 -26.13 59.87
N ALA A 751 47.60 -25.83 58.69
CA ALA A 751 47.52 -24.46 58.19
C ALA A 751 46.51 -23.60 58.97
N MET A 752 45.40 -24.20 59.42
CA MET A 752 44.41 -23.55 60.28
C MET A 752 44.86 -23.40 61.73
N ASP A 753 45.75 -24.26 62.23
CA ASP A 753 46.30 -24.18 63.59
C ASP A 753 47.46 -23.18 63.72
N ILE A 754 48.21 -22.93 62.64
CA ILE A 754 49.42 -22.07 62.66
C ILE A 754 49.13 -20.62 62.32
N GLN A 755 48.19 -20.36 61.41
CA GLN A 755 47.73 -19.01 61.00
C GLN A 755 48.88 -17.99 60.82
N ASP A 756 48.83 -16.85 61.51
CA ASP A 756 49.77 -15.72 61.48
C ASP A 756 51.25 -16.14 61.63
N ASN A 757 51.53 -17.18 62.41
CA ASN A 757 52.87 -17.66 62.73
C ASN A 757 53.52 -18.48 61.59
N TRP A 758 52.85 -18.67 60.44
CA TRP A 758 53.36 -19.49 59.33
C TRP A 758 54.74 -19.05 58.84
N SER A 759 55.05 -17.76 58.89
CA SER A 759 56.35 -17.23 58.44
C SER A 759 57.53 -17.62 59.33
N ILE A 760 57.30 -17.94 60.60
CA ILE A 760 58.33 -18.46 61.52
C ILE A 760 58.65 -19.92 61.16
N LEU A 761 57.61 -20.72 60.86
CA LEU A 761 57.78 -22.08 60.38
C LEU A 761 58.45 -22.12 58.99
N ALA A 762 58.13 -21.18 58.11
CA ALA A 762 58.74 -21.08 56.79
C ALA A 762 60.28 -20.94 56.85
N ASP A 763 60.80 -20.08 57.74
CA ASP A 763 62.24 -19.91 57.98
C ASP A 763 62.88 -21.22 58.53
N GLN A 764 62.18 -22.00 59.36
CA GLN A 764 62.67 -23.30 59.86
C GLN A 764 62.55 -24.44 58.85
N LEU A 765 61.61 -24.34 57.89
CA LEU A 765 61.45 -25.28 56.77
C LEU A 765 62.31 -24.92 55.55
N GLY A 766 63.11 -23.86 55.62
CA GLY A 766 64.04 -23.45 54.56
C GLY A 766 63.38 -22.78 53.35
N VAL A 767 62.11 -22.35 53.45
CA VAL A 767 61.41 -21.67 52.37
C VAL A 767 61.96 -20.25 52.21
N SER A 768 62.41 -19.87 51.01
CA SER A 768 63.09 -18.59 50.82
C SER A 768 62.22 -17.38 51.15
N LYS A 769 62.83 -16.30 51.65
CA LYS A 769 62.13 -15.05 52.03
C LYS A 769 61.44 -14.39 50.83
N GLU A 770 62.00 -14.53 49.64
CA GLU A 770 61.39 -14.16 48.36
C GLU A 770 60.10 -14.96 48.09
N ARG A 771 60.13 -16.29 48.28
CA ARG A 771 58.94 -17.15 48.11
C ARG A 771 57.88 -16.81 49.16
N CYS A 772 58.27 -16.53 50.41
CA CYS A 772 57.36 -16.09 51.46
C CYS A 772 56.71 -14.73 51.12
N SER A 773 57.48 -13.76 50.62
CA SER A 773 56.94 -12.49 50.12
C SER A 773 55.97 -12.71 48.95
N ALA A 774 56.30 -13.59 48.00
CA ALA A 774 55.44 -13.91 46.88
C ALA A 774 54.12 -14.60 47.30
N ILE A 775 54.15 -15.42 48.36
CA ILE A 775 52.94 -16.04 48.94
C ILE A 775 52.08 -14.97 49.64
N ARG A 776 52.68 -14.14 50.51
CA ARG A 776 51.98 -13.06 51.23
C ARG A 776 51.31 -12.05 50.30
N ASN A 777 51.88 -11.81 49.12
CA ASN A 777 51.34 -10.90 48.10
C ASN A 777 50.32 -11.57 47.15
N ALA A 778 50.10 -12.89 47.24
CA ALA A 778 49.26 -13.65 46.31
C ALA A 778 48.00 -14.27 46.94
N TYR A 779 47.96 -14.43 48.27
CA TYR A 779 46.83 -14.99 49.00
C TYR A 779 46.40 -14.05 50.13
N PRO A 780 45.13 -13.61 50.21
CA PRO A 780 44.69 -12.63 51.20
C PRO A 780 44.54 -13.23 52.61
N GLU A 781 44.13 -14.49 52.73
CA GLU A 781 43.93 -15.16 54.01
C GLU A 781 45.22 -15.82 54.53
N GLN A 782 45.41 -15.79 55.86
CA GLN A 782 46.62 -16.32 56.50
C GLN A 782 46.66 -17.87 56.51
N SER A 783 45.50 -18.51 56.57
CA SER A 783 45.26 -19.93 56.33
C SER A 783 45.79 -20.38 54.97
N ASP A 784 45.38 -19.70 53.90
CA ASP A 784 45.84 -19.99 52.53
C ASP A 784 47.34 -19.72 52.35
N GLN A 785 47.86 -18.64 52.94
CA GLN A 785 49.30 -18.36 52.95
C GLN A 785 50.09 -19.48 53.64
N ALA A 786 49.61 -19.97 54.80
CA ALA A 786 50.23 -21.08 55.52
C ALA A 786 50.18 -22.39 54.69
N LEU A 787 49.05 -22.68 54.07
CA LEU A 787 48.87 -23.88 53.24
C LEU A 787 49.75 -23.86 51.98
N GLU A 788 49.81 -22.76 51.23
CA GLU A 788 50.70 -22.65 50.05
C GLU A 788 52.19 -22.55 50.44
N MET A 789 52.53 -22.13 51.67
CA MET A 789 53.87 -22.27 52.21
C MET A 789 54.22 -23.75 52.49
N LEU A 790 53.36 -24.48 53.20
CA LEU A 790 53.54 -25.91 53.47
C LEU A 790 53.63 -26.73 52.18
N ILE A 791 52.79 -26.42 51.19
CA ILE A 791 52.83 -27.01 49.84
C ILE A 791 54.11 -26.62 49.08
N SER A 792 54.68 -25.42 49.31
CA SER A 792 55.95 -25.01 48.70
C SER A 792 57.12 -25.79 49.28
N TRP A 793 57.20 -25.91 50.60
CA TRP A 793 58.18 -26.75 51.30
C TRP A 793 58.09 -28.22 50.85
N LEU A 794 56.88 -28.78 50.78
CA LEU A 794 56.63 -30.16 50.37
C LEU A 794 57.06 -30.45 48.92
N LYS A 795 57.08 -29.42 48.05
CA LYS A 795 57.59 -29.49 46.66
C LYS A 795 59.10 -29.28 46.55
N GLN A 796 59.75 -28.72 47.57
CA GLN A 796 61.20 -28.48 47.64
C GLN A 796 61.94 -29.62 48.39
N THR A 797 61.25 -30.34 49.27
CA THR A 797 61.83 -31.44 50.06
C THR A 797 62.19 -32.64 49.20
N ILE A 798 63.42 -33.13 49.33
CA ILE A 798 63.96 -34.25 48.55
C ILE A 798 63.27 -35.56 48.95
N VAL A 799 62.97 -36.43 47.98
CA VAL A 799 62.17 -37.66 48.11
C VAL A 799 62.76 -38.70 49.09
N LEU A 800 64.02 -38.55 49.50
CA LEU A 800 64.73 -39.47 50.40
C LEU A 800 64.70 -39.07 51.89
N GLU A 801 64.15 -37.90 52.24
CA GLU A 801 64.04 -37.45 53.63
C GLU A 801 62.66 -37.78 54.24
N SER A 802 62.64 -38.21 55.51
CA SER A 802 61.37 -38.36 56.25
C SER A 802 60.75 -36.98 56.49
N LYS A 803 59.68 -36.70 55.73
CA LYS A 803 58.94 -35.43 55.77
C LYS A 803 58.31 -35.20 57.14
N THR A 804 57.81 -36.26 57.78
CA THR A 804 57.31 -36.20 59.15
C THR A 804 58.40 -35.78 60.14
N ALA A 805 59.58 -36.39 60.08
CA ALA A 805 60.68 -36.07 60.99
C ALA A 805 61.16 -34.63 60.82
N SER A 806 61.29 -34.15 59.58
CA SER A 806 61.64 -32.76 59.27
C SER A 806 60.57 -31.77 59.77
N LEU A 807 59.28 -32.08 59.59
CA LEU A 807 58.19 -31.23 60.06
C LEU A 807 58.08 -31.22 61.60
N ILE A 808 58.18 -32.38 62.27
CA ILE A 808 58.24 -32.48 63.74
C ILE A 808 59.41 -31.66 64.31
N LYS A 809 60.57 -31.69 63.65
CA LYS A 809 61.76 -30.91 64.04
C LYS A 809 61.50 -29.40 63.91
N ALA A 810 60.95 -28.96 62.79
CA ALA A 810 60.65 -27.54 62.54
C ALA A 810 59.55 -26.99 63.46
N LEU A 811 58.47 -27.76 63.69
CA LEU A 811 57.41 -27.40 64.64
C LEU A 811 57.96 -27.25 66.07
N LYS A 812 58.85 -28.14 66.51
CA LYS A 812 59.53 -28.04 67.82
C LYS A 812 60.44 -26.81 67.92
N ALA A 813 61.18 -26.48 66.87
CA ALA A 813 61.97 -25.25 66.82
C ALA A 813 61.09 -23.99 66.91
N CYS A 814 59.90 -24.02 66.30
CA CYS A 814 58.89 -22.95 66.36
C CYS A 814 58.03 -22.96 67.64
N ARG A 815 58.34 -23.81 68.63
CA ARG A 815 57.58 -24.00 69.89
C ARG A 815 56.17 -24.60 69.74
N PHE A 816 55.77 -25.08 68.57
CA PHE A 816 54.53 -25.84 68.34
C PHE A 816 54.64 -27.29 68.86
N VAL A 817 54.91 -27.43 70.15
CA VAL A 817 55.24 -28.74 70.77
C VAL A 817 54.05 -29.70 70.81
N GLN A 818 52.82 -29.20 70.91
CA GLN A 818 51.59 -30.01 70.88
C GLN A 818 51.37 -30.64 69.50
N LEU A 819 51.26 -29.82 68.44
CA LEU A 819 51.16 -30.25 67.04
C LEU A 819 52.31 -31.21 66.64
N ALA A 820 53.54 -30.95 67.11
CA ALA A 820 54.69 -31.82 66.87
C ALA A 820 54.68 -33.15 67.63
N ASN A 821 53.84 -33.30 68.65
CA ASN A 821 53.61 -34.55 69.37
C ASN A 821 52.40 -35.30 68.79
N GLU A 822 51.35 -34.60 68.37
CA GLU A 822 50.19 -35.16 67.66
C GLU A 822 50.60 -35.78 66.31
N LEU A 823 51.42 -35.08 65.51
CA LEU A 823 51.98 -35.63 64.28
C LEU A 823 52.83 -36.89 64.55
N ARG A 824 53.55 -36.93 65.67
CA ARG A 824 54.32 -38.10 66.10
C ARG A 824 53.41 -39.26 66.54
N GLN A 825 52.25 -38.98 67.13
CA GLN A 825 51.25 -39.99 67.45
C GLN A 825 50.58 -40.55 66.18
N ARG A 826 50.23 -39.70 65.21
CA ARG A 826 49.73 -40.14 63.89
C ARG A 826 50.76 -41.02 63.16
N GLU A 827 52.05 -40.68 63.24
CA GLU A 827 53.14 -41.51 62.69
C GLU A 827 53.30 -42.86 63.39
N LEU A 828 53.20 -42.90 64.73
CA LEU A 828 53.25 -44.16 65.50
C LEU A 828 52.04 -45.06 65.25
N LEU A 829 50.85 -44.50 65.01
CA LEU A 829 49.65 -45.27 64.63
C LEU A 829 49.79 -45.87 63.23
N LEU A 830 50.25 -45.09 62.25
CA LEU A 830 50.51 -45.60 60.90
C LEU A 830 51.58 -46.70 60.87
N GLN A 831 52.56 -46.68 61.79
CA GLN A 831 53.55 -47.74 61.98
C GLN A 831 53.04 -48.97 62.75
N GLN A 832 51.79 -48.93 63.25
CA GLN A 832 51.09 -50.08 63.86
C GLN A 832 50.04 -50.69 62.92
N GLU A 833 49.64 -49.96 61.88
CA GLU A 833 48.68 -50.40 60.85
C GLU A 833 49.36 -50.93 59.57
N SER A 834 50.69 -50.89 59.48
CA SER A 834 51.51 -51.29 58.32
C SER A 834 52.33 -52.57 58.53
#